data_AF-A0A2M9A7R7-F1
#
_entry.id   AF-A0A2M9A7R7-F1
#
_cell.length_a   1.000
_cell.length_b   1.000
_cell.length_c   1.000
_cell.angle_alpha   90.00
_cell.angle_beta   90.00
_cell.angle_gamma   90.00
#
_symmetry.space_group_name_H-M   'P 1'
#
loop_
_entity.id
_entity.type
_entity.pdbx_description
1 polymer ?
#
loop_
_entity_poly.entity_id
_entity_poly.type
_entity_poly.pdbx_seq_one_letter_code
_entity_poly.pdbx_strand_id
1 'polypeptide(L)'
;MKRRIFTSFSLASFGLVTAANAAATFYYNQVGYDVGKPVTVIVKNTTDLSGTAFSLLKDGIAVSTGTLSVGANPDSWLSSGSFYTIDLGPSLEAGTYMIQLADGSVSGAFTVSEYALATNTLSTVLDYFYEDRADTPYIFNLDASIGIYGSSEKRNVQGGWYDASGDVSKYLSHLSYANYLNPQQIPLSVWALAFTAKHIPTFLSAVSSVAKTDPETEAVYGADFLLRMLSPEGYFYMTVFDGWGSPSATREICAFSGSNGIKSADYQTAFREGGGMAIAALAKASTLAKDGDSTRAQYLAGAVRAFEHLQSKQTMDGSCAYCDDGAENIIDDYTALLAATELFTATNEDSYLTAARARAKHLMDRLSDNGYFWSDDAKTRPFWHASDAGLPLIALIRYAEVEASSEKNLNLKTALDAIKKHYDWLLKVTNQVDNPFGYARQTYKTGGTIKDGFFIPHDNESGYWWQGEDARIASLSAAVAYAAKVLNDVNFESDKYATDQLDWILGKNPYAVCMMEGKGLKNPSVYNGQSSYDATLDGGIANGITGKNTDGSGIAWDSDGVGSVGFDLSESWQNWRWIEQWLPHTTWYLMALATRYDEVSSDLIHTALPKTKSAPTFNIQQQGRLLTVSLQSNPTGKVLTVANLNGQKLYRETLRSTQTTVNLDNLQDGVYFVQVNGLGSRRILLK
;
A
#
# COMPACT_ATOMS: atom_id res chain seq x y z
N MET A 1 97.73 -10.15 21.17
CA MET A 1 96.46 -9.86 20.47
C MET A 1 96.10 -11.05 19.58
N LYS A 2 95.15 -11.89 20.01
CA LYS A 2 94.69 -13.06 19.25
C LYS A 2 93.26 -12.81 18.75
N ARG A 3 93.05 -12.92 17.43
CA ARG A 3 91.76 -12.89 16.74
C ARG A 3 90.91 -14.11 17.15
N ARG A 4 89.60 -13.91 17.30
CA ARG A 4 88.59 -14.98 17.16
C ARG A 4 87.47 -14.48 16.24
N ILE A 5 87.19 -15.29 15.23
CA ILE A 5 86.12 -15.14 14.23
C ILE A 5 84.88 -15.82 14.82
N PHE A 6 83.73 -15.14 14.78
CA PHE A 6 82.42 -15.75 15.03
C PHE A 6 81.66 -15.80 13.71
N THR A 7 81.25 -17.01 13.31
CA THR A 7 80.32 -17.30 12.21
C THR A 7 78.90 -17.30 12.74
N SER A 8 78.03 -16.47 12.16
CA SER A 8 76.59 -16.45 12.44
C SER A 8 75.84 -17.24 11.36
N PHE A 9 75.16 -18.31 11.75
CA PHE A 9 74.20 -19.03 10.93
C PHE A 9 72.88 -18.24 10.88
N SER A 10 72.39 -17.91 9.69
CA SER A 10 71.02 -17.42 9.48
C SER A 10 70.10 -18.60 9.26
N LEU A 11 69.16 -18.83 10.19
CA LEU A 11 68.01 -19.70 9.99
C LEU A 11 66.96 -18.92 9.20
N ALA A 12 66.65 -19.36 7.98
CA ALA A 12 65.52 -18.84 7.22
C ALA A 12 64.23 -19.50 7.74
N SER A 13 63.44 -18.75 8.51
CA SER A 13 62.09 -19.12 8.90
C SER A 13 61.15 -18.91 7.71
N PHE A 14 60.71 -20.00 7.07
CA PHE A 14 59.55 -19.96 6.19
C PHE A 14 58.30 -19.68 7.05
N GLY A 15 57.92 -18.40 7.13
CA GLY A 15 56.62 -18.01 7.66
C GLY A 15 55.53 -18.42 6.67
N LEU A 16 54.75 -19.44 7.01
CA LEU A 16 53.44 -19.65 6.42
C LEU A 16 52.57 -18.44 6.80
N VAL A 17 52.43 -17.50 5.88
CA VAL A 17 51.40 -16.47 5.96
C VAL A 17 50.08 -17.17 5.67
N THR A 18 49.40 -17.66 6.71
CA THR A 18 47.96 -17.92 6.62
C THR A 18 47.31 -16.56 6.43
N ALA A 19 46.88 -16.25 5.21
CA ALA A 19 45.96 -15.13 5.00
C ALA A 19 44.75 -15.39 5.90
N ALA A 20 44.55 -14.55 6.90
CA ALA A 20 43.34 -14.58 7.70
C ALA A 20 42.19 -14.21 6.75
N ASN A 21 41.40 -15.19 6.32
CA ASN A 21 40.19 -14.92 5.57
C ASN A 21 39.30 -14.01 6.43
N ALA A 22 38.85 -12.90 5.86
CA ALA A 22 37.87 -12.04 6.54
C ALA A 22 36.61 -12.88 6.80
N ALA A 23 36.12 -12.86 8.04
CA ALA A 23 34.92 -13.58 8.41
C ALA A 23 33.73 -13.10 7.55
N ALA A 24 32.97 -14.03 6.99
CA ALA A 24 31.79 -13.71 6.20
C ALA A 24 30.73 -13.03 7.09
N THR A 25 30.05 -12.00 6.55
CA THR A 25 28.92 -11.35 7.20
C THR A 25 27.61 -11.87 6.62
N PHE A 26 26.62 -12.18 7.45
CA PHE A 26 25.34 -12.74 7.02
C PHE A 26 24.22 -11.74 7.29
N TYR A 27 23.30 -11.61 6.34
CA TYR A 27 22.11 -10.77 6.41
C TYR A 27 20.88 -11.63 6.14
N TYR A 28 19.89 -11.52 7.01
CA TYR A 28 18.66 -12.28 7.00
C TYR A 28 17.59 -11.49 7.77
N ASN A 29 16.32 -11.84 7.59
CA ASN A 29 15.24 -11.29 8.39
C ASN A 29 15.45 -11.67 9.86
N GLN A 30 15.62 -10.66 10.71
CA GLN A 30 15.97 -10.80 12.12
C GLN A 30 14.75 -11.08 13.02
N VAL A 31 13.54 -11.05 12.45
CA VAL A 31 12.27 -11.26 13.14
C VAL A 31 11.69 -12.63 12.84
N GLY A 32 11.88 -13.15 11.63
CA GLY A 32 11.50 -14.51 11.25
C GLY A 32 10.84 -14.59 9.88
N TYR A 33 10.67 -15.82 9.40
CA TYR A 33 10.04 -16.13 8.11
C TYR A 33 8.78 -16.95 8.30
N ASP A 34 7.77 -16.68 7.47
CA ASP A 34 6.56 -17.49 7.44
C ASP A 34 6.83 -18.84 6.76
N VAL A 35 6.25 -19.92 7.31
CA VAL A 35 6.18 -21.21 6.60
C VAL A 35 5.53 -21.02 5.23
N GLY A 36 6.09 -21.68 4.20
CA GLY A 36 5.57 -21.60 2.83
C GLY A 36 5.95 -20.34 2.07
N LYS A 37 6.72 -19.41 2.68
CA LYS A 37 7.24 -18.21 2.00
C LYS A 37 8.73 -18.32 1.68
N PRO A 38 9.22 -17.69 0.60
CA PRO A 38 10.63 -17.74 0.22
C PRO A 38 11.56 -17.27 1.34
N VAL A 39 12.65 -18.01 1.56
CA VAL A 39 13.68 -17.66 2.54
C VAL A 39 15.00 -17.45 1.82
N THR A 40 15.59 -16.27 1.99
CA THR A 40 16.91 -15.95 1.44
C THR A 40 17.86 -15.41 2.51
N VAL A 41 19.13 -15.82 2.43
CA VAL A 41 20.20 -15.32 3.29
C VAL A 41 21.29 -14.73 2.41
N ILE A 42 21.73 -13.51 2.71
CA ILE A 42 22.77 -12.82 1.96
C ILE A 42 24.09 -12.94 2.72
N VAL A 43 25.15 -13.31 2.01
CA VAL A 43 26.50 -13.37 2.55
C VAL A 43 27.31 -12.23 1.93
N LYS A 44 28.06 -11.48 2.72
CA LYS A 44 29.07 -10.53 2.22
C LYS A 44 30.45 -11.00 2.60
N ASN A 45 31.38 -10.92 1.65
CA ASN A 45 32.79 -11.07 1.91
C ASN A 45 33.63 -10.19 0.99
N THR A 46 34.79 -9.76 1.49
CA THR A 46 35.81 -9.04 0.71
C THR A 46 36.62 -9.97 -0.20
N THR A 47 36.68 -11.27 0.11
CA THR A 47 37.25 -12.30 -0.77
C THR A 47 36.17 -12.94 -1.64
N ASP A 48 36.57 -13.46 -2.80
CA ASP A 48 35.66 -14.22 -3.66
C ASP A 48 35.30 -15.56 -2.99
N LEU A 49 34.00 -15.78 -2.78
CA LEU A 49 33.44 -17.01 -2.20
C LEU A 49 32.70 -17.86 -3.23
N SER A 50 32.76 -17.53 -4.53
CA SER A 50 32.10 -18.28 -5.59
C SER A 50 32.50 -19.76 -5.54
N GLY A 51 31.51 -20.66 -5.49
CA GLY A 51 31.72 -22.10 -5.37
C GLY A 51 32.01 -22.62 -3.96
N THR A 52 32.10 -21.74 -2.95
CA THR A 52 32.21 -22.15 -1.54
C THR A 52 30.95 -22.91 -1.12
N ALA A 53 31.11 -24.11 -0.56
CA ALA A 53 30.00 -24.90 -0.08
C ALA A 53 29.38 -24.31 1.20
N PHE A 54 28.07 -24.48 1.35
CA PHE A 54 27.33 -24.15 2.56
C PHE A 54 26.44 -25.32 3.00
N SER A 55 26.15 -25.36 4.29
CA SER A 55 25.16 -26.23 4.91
C SER A 55 24.09 -25.39 5.61
N LEU A 56 22.82 -25.68 5.36
CA LEU A 56 21.70 -25.23 6.17
C LEU A 56 21.56 -26.17 7.35
N LEU A 57 21.71 -25.64 8.56
CA LEU A 57 21.56 -26.38 9.81
C LEU A 57 20.18 -26.08 10.41
N LYS A 58 19.42 -27.12 10.77
CA LYS A 58 18.22 -27.04 11.61
C LYS A 58 18.57 -27.64 12.97
N ASP A 59 18.47 -26.86 14.04
CA ASP A 59 18.81 -27.29 15.41
C ASP A 59 20.22 -27.95 15.51
N GLY A 60 21.18 -27.43 14.73
CA GLY A 60 22.56 -27.93 14.68
C GLY A 60 22.81 -29.12 13.74
N ILE A 61 21.78 -29.66 13.08
CA ILE A 61 21.88 -30.78 12.15
C ILE A 61 21.76 -30.26 10.72
N ALA A 62 22.68 -30.66 9.82
CA ALA A 62 22.59 -30.29 8.41
C ALA A 62 21.35 -30.92 7.75
N VAL A 63 20.47 -30.08 7.22
CA VAL A 63 19.22 -30.49 6.53
C VAL A 63 19.24 -30.21 5.03
N SER A 64 20.12 -29.32 4.57
CA SER A 64 20.36 -29.05 3.16
C SER A 64 21.79 -28.53 2.95
N THR A 65 22.30 -28.62 1.73
CA THR A 65 23.63 -28.14 1.36
C THR A 65 23.58 -27.53 -0.04
N GLY A 66 24.49 -26.61 -0.33
CA GLY A 66 24.64 -26.03 -1.66
C GLY A 66 26.01 -25.35 -1.81
N THR A 67 26.15 -24.56 -2.86
CA THR A 67 27.34 -23.75 -3.11
C THR A 67 26.93 -22.31 -3.41
N LEU A 68 27.73 -21.35 -2.95
CA LEU A 68 27.53 -19.94 -3.29
C LEU A 68 27.71 -19.73 -4.79
N SER A 69 26.77 -19.04 -5.41
CA SER A 69 26.85 -18.59 -6.81
C SER A 69 27.89 -17.48 -6.97
N VAL A 70 28.00 -16.92 -8.18
CA VAL A 70 28.84 -15.73 -8.40
C VAL A 70 28.32 -14.57 -7.57
N GLY A 71 29.22 -13.92 -6.83
CA GLY A 71 28.87 -12.76 -6.02
C GLY A 71 28.63 -11.51 -6.86
N ALA A 72 27.79 -10.61 -6.35
CA ALA A 72 27.43 -9.35 -7.00
C ALA A 72 27.72 -8.14 -6.11
N ASN A 73 27.95 -6.98 -6.75
CA ASN A 73 28.05 -5.69 -6.08
C ASN A 73 27.06 -4.72 -6.75
N PRO A 74 25.76 -4.78 -6.35
CA PRO A 74 24.71 -4.00 -6.99
C PRO A 74 25.06 -2.52 -6.91
N ASP A 75 24.97 -1.82 -8.04
CA ASP A 75 25.19 -0.36 -8.14
C ASP A 75 26.42 0.17 -7.38
N SER A 76 27.50 -0.64 -7.35
CA SER A 76 28.74 -0.33 -6.63
C SER A 76 28.55 0.02 -5.16
N TRP A 77 27.61 -0.61 -4.47
CA TRP A 77 27.34 -0.42 -3.04
C TRP A 77 28.55 -0.70 -2.14
N LEU A 78 29.43 -1.61 -2.55
CA LEU A 78 30.64 -1.96 -1.85
C LEU A 78 31.87 -1.31 -2.50
N SER A 79 32.77 -0.79 -1.66
CA SER A 79 34.12 -0.38 -2.10
C SER A 79 35.03 -1.58 -2.40
N SER A 80 34.76 -2.74 -1.78
CA SER A 80 35.41 -4.01 -2.06
C SER A 80 34.54 -5.20 -1.65
N GLY A 81 34.72 -6.34 -2.32
CA GLY A 81 33.97 -7.56 -2.07
C GLY A 81 32.66 -7.67 -2.86
N SER A 82 31.90 -8.70 -2.51
CA SER A 82 30.64 -9.05 -3.15
C SER A 82 29.62 -9.58 -2.13
N PHE A 83 28.35 -9.50 -2.52
CA PHE A 83 27.23 -10.19 -1.89
C PHE A 83 26.92 -11.50 -2.63
N TYR A 84 26.57 -12.54 -1.89
CA TYR A 84 26.19 -13.85 -2.41
C TYR A 84 24.81 -14.20 -1.86
N THR A 85 23.93 -14.74 -2.70
CA THR A 85 22.57 -15.09 -2.30
C THR A 85 22.48 -16.59 -2.06
N ILE A 86 22.03 -16.98 -0.87
CA ILE A 86 21.58 -18.33 -0.57
C ILE A 86 20.05 -18.32 -0.62
N ASP A 87 19.48 -18.93 -1.65
CA ASP A 87 18.04 -19.12 -1.78
C ASP A 87 17.66 -20.51 -1.24
N LEU A 88 16.88 -20.53 -0.17
CA LEU A 88 16.43 -21.75 0.51
C LEU A 88 15.03 -22.16 0.06
N GLY A 89 14.40 -21.40 -0.82
CA GLY A 89 13.05 -21.64 -1.31
C GLY A 89 11.98 -21.49 -0.22
N PRO A 90 10.72 -21.88 -0.54
CA PRO A 90 9.58 -21.74 0.37
C PRO A 90 9.29 -22.97 1.22
N SER A 91 10.04 -24.06 1.06
CA SER A 91 9.69 -25.38 1.62
C SER A 91 10.30 -25.67 3.00
N LEU A 92 10.84 -24.65 3.67
CA LEU A 92 11.35 -24.83 5.02
C LEU A 92 10.20 -25.08 6.00
N GLU A 93 10.34 -26.14 6.79
CA GLU A 93 9.44 -26.41 7.90
C GLU A 93 9.69 -25.42 9.05
N ALA A 94 8.74 -25.33 9.99
CA ALA A 94 8.97 -24.59 11.22
C ALA A 94 10.23 -25.10 11.96
N GLY A 95 11.02 -24.18 12.51
CA GLY A 95 12.25 -24.47 13.22
C GLY A 95 13.24 -23.31 13.27
N THR A 96 14.37 -23.55 13.93
CA THR A 96 15.48 -22.59 14.01
C THR A 96 16.62 -23.03 13.11
N TYR A 97 17.10 -22.11 12.28
CA TYR A 97 18.05 -22.39 11.21
C TYR A 97 19.30 -21.52 11.31
N MET A 98 20.43 -22.04 10.82
CA MET A 98 21.68 -21.32 10.62
C MET A 98 22.33 -21.74 9.29
N ILE A 99 23.13 -20.84 8.71
CA ILE A 99 24.01 -21.15 7.58
C ILE A 99 25.43 -21.39 8.11
N GLN A 100 26.06 -22.46 7.68
CA GLN A 100 27.48 -22.71 7.89
C GLN A 100 28.20 -22.80 6.53
N LEU A 101 29.24 -21.99 6.34
CA LEU A 101 30.12 -22.07 5.17
C LEU A 101 31.27 -23.03 5.42
N ALA A 102 31.83 -23.60 4.34
CA ALA A 102 32.96 -24.51 4.40
C ALA A 102 34.26 -23.88 4.95
N ASP A 103 34.35 -22.54 4.95
CA ASP A 103 35.46 -21.80 5.57
C ASP A 103 35.34 -21.69 7.11
N GLY A 104 34.26 -22.22 7.68
CA GLY A 104 33.97 -22.20 9.11
C GLY A 104 33.10 -21.03 9.58
N SER A 105 32.77 -20.06 8.71
CA SER A 105 31.86 -18.96 9.03
C SER A 105 30.44 -19.48 9.29
N VAL A 106 29.76 -18.95 10.30
CA VAL A 106 28.39 -19.33 10.67
C VAL A 106 27.52 -18.08 10.85
N SER A 107 26.30 -18.11 10.32
CA SER A 107 25.32 -17.05 10.55
C SER A 107 24.80 -17.05 11.99
N GLY A 108 24.15 -15.97 12.42
CA GLY A 108 23.24 -16.09 13.56
C GLY A 108 22.02 -16.95 13.20
N ALA A 109 21.26 -17.31 14.22
CA ALA A 109 20.03 -18.10 14.05
C ALA A 109 18.89 -17.24 13.48
N PHE A 110 18.08 -17.83 12.61
CA PHE A 110 16.81 -17.28 12.16
C PHE A 110 15.70 -18.32 12.27
N THR A 111 14.47 -17.88 12.44
CA THR A 111 13.32 -18.75 12.69
C THR A 111 12.41 -18.81 11.48
N VAL A 112 11.85 -20.00 11.24
CA VAL A 112 10.69 -20.20 10.37
C VAL A 112 9.55 -20.68 11.25
N SER A 113 8.38 -20.05 11.17
CA SER A 113 7.19 -20.47 11.92
C SER A 113 5.90 -20.14 11.18
N GLU A 114 4.80 -20.75 11.60
CA GLU A 114 3.46 -20.33 11.15
C GLU A 114 3.26 -18.86 11.50
N TYR A 115 2.99 -18.03 10.49
CA TYR A 115 2.67 -16.60 10.67
C TYR A 115 3.71 -15.84 11.52
N ALA A 116 5.00 -16.09 11.28
CA ALA A 116 6.11 -15.49 12.04
C ALA A 116 6.02 -13.97 12.09
N LEU A 117 5.80 -13.30 10.95
CA LEU A 117 5.77 -11.85 10.90
C LEU A 117 4.64 -11.28 11.75
N ALA A 118 3.41 -11.80 11.58
CA ALA A 118 2.28 -11.35 12.38
C ALA A 118 2.47 -11.61 13.88
N THR A 119 2.86 -12.82 14.25
CA THR A 119 3.05 -13.22 15.65
C THR A 119 4.08 -12.33 16.35
N ASN A 120 5.13 -11.94 15.62
CA ASN A 120 6.23 -11.19 16.20
C ASN A 120 6.05 -9.66 16.10
N THR A 121 5.18 -9.15 15.22
CA THR A 121 5.11 -7.69 14.96
C THR A 121 3.71 -7.08 15.04
N LEU A 122 2.62 -7.82 14.81
CA LEU A 122 1.30 -7.21 14.63
C LEU A 122 0.82 -6.47 15.88
N SER A 123 0.98 -7.05 17.07
CA SER A 123 0.60 -6.37 18.32
C SER A 123 1.40 -5.09 18.55
N THR A 124 2.71 -5.13 18.31
CA THR A 124 3.59 -3.96 18.48
C THR A 124 3.25 -2.86 17.46
N VAL A 125 2.92 -3.22 16.22
CA VAL A 125 2.46 -2.28 15.19
C VAL A 125 1.12 -1.64 15.56
N LEU A 126 0.17 -2.38 16.12
CA LEU A 126 -1.10 -1.82 16.60
C LEU A 126 -0.89 -0.91 17.82
N ASP A 127 -0.01 -1.32 18.74
CA ASP A 127 0.36 -0.53 19.91
C ASP A 127 1.04 0.78 19.50
N TYR A 128 1.87 0.79 18.45
CA TYR A 128 2.47 2.02 17.92
C TYR A 128 1.39 3.08 17.63
N PHE A 129 0.32 2.74 16.90
CA PHE A 129 -0.76 3.71 16.63
C PHE A 129 -1.44 4.19 17.91
N TYR A 130 -1.61 3.33 18.91
CA TYR A 130 -2.20 3.75 20.18
C TYR A 130 -1.27 4.70 20.95
N GLU A 131 0.03 4.43 20.98
CA GLU A 131 1.03 5.22 21.71
C GLU A 131 1.39 6.54 21.00
N ASP A 132 1.30 6.58 19.66
CA ASP A 132 1.62 7.75 18.83
C ASP A 132 0.46 8.75 18.71
N ARG A 133 -0.62 8.54 19.48
CA ARG A 133 -1.79 9.43 19.49
C ARG A 133 -1.37 10.84 19.90
N ALA A 134 -1.90 11.83 19.18
CA ALA A 134 -1.72 13.24 19.48
C ALA A 134 -2.64 13.71 20.63
N ASP A 135 -2.54 13.04 21.78
CA ASP A 135 -3.42 13.21 22.93
C ASP A 135 -2.71 13.61 24.22
N THR A 136 -1.41 13.94 24.14
CA THR A 136 -0.71 14.53 25.30
C THR A 136 -1.47 15.75 25.79
N PRO A 137 -1.62 15.97 27.12
CA PRO A 137 -2.44 17.07 27.62
C PRO A 137 -2.05 18.44 27.07
N TYR A 138 -0.78 18.64 26.71
CA TYR A 138 -0.32 19.87 26.07
C TYR A 138 -0.84 20.01 24.64
N ILE A 139 -0.54 19.07 23.75
CA ILE A 139 -0.96 19.13 22.33
C ILE A 139 -2.48 19.07 22.22
N PHE A 140 -3.13 18.18 22.97
CA PHE A 140 -4.57 18.02 22.94
C PHE A 140 -5.29 19.31 23.32
N ASN A 141 -4.78 20.09 24.28
CA ASN A 141 -5.36 21.40 24.63
C ASN A 141 -5.08 22.48 23.59
N LEU A 142 -3.91 22.48 22.95
CA LEU A 142 -3.61 23.41 21.85
C LEU A 142 -4.53 23.19 20.65
N ASP A 143 -4.73 21.93 20.28
CA ASP A 143 -5.52 21.54 19.11
C ASP A 143 -7.04 21.73 19.32
N ALA A 144 -7.49 22.03 20.55
CA ALA A 144 -8.88 22.34 20.87
C ALA A 144 -9.37 23.66 20.23
N SER A 145 -8.46 24.60 19.95
CA SER A 145 -8.79 25.92 19.40
C SER A 145 -7.59 26.52 18.66
N ILE A 146 -7.18 25.86 17.58
CA ILE A 146 -6.03 26.25 16.80
C ILE A 146 -6.37 27.34 15.78
N GLY A 147 -5.44 28.26 15.53
CA GLY A 147 -5.58 29.27 14.47
C GLY A 147 -5.43 28.69 13.07
N ILE A 148 -6.03 29.36 12.08
CA ILE A 148 -5.82 29.10 10.66
C ILE A 148 -4.93 30.21 10.10
N TYR A 149 -3.85 29.83 9.41
CA TYR A 149 -2.89 30.78 8.86
C TYR A 149 -3.57 31.77 7.90
N GLY A 150 -3.27 33.06 8.07
CA GLY A 150 -3.88 34.13 7.28
C GLY A 150 -5.35 34.42 7.62
N SER A 151 -5.89 33.84 8.69
CA SER A 151 -7.28 34.03 9.14
C SER A 151 -7.37 34.35 10.63
N SER A 152 -8.45 35.02 11.05
CA SER A 152 -8.80 35.19 12.47
C SER A 152 -9.58 34.00 13.03
N GLU A 153 -9.96 33.05 12.19
CA GLU A 153 -10.74 31.89 12.59
C GLU A 153 -9.91 30.87 13.36
N LYS A 154 -10.62 30.10 14.20
CA LYS A 154 -10.06 28.97 14.93
C LYS A 154 -10.88 27.71 14.70
N ARG A 155 -10.25 26.54 14.89
CA ARG A 155 -10.89 25.22 14.77
C ARG A 155 -10.46 24.28 15.89
N ASN A 156 -11.36 23.39 16.28
CA ASN A 156 -10.99 22.22 17.07
C ASN A 156 -10.56 21.13 16.09
N VAL A 157 -9.32 20.69 16.20
CA VAL A 157 -8.70 19.63 15.40
C VAL A 157 -8.02 18.58 16.28
N GLN A 158 -8.54 18.33 17.49
CA GLN A 158 -8.03 17.33 18.44
C GLN A 158 -8.02 15.90 17.88
N GLY A 159 -7.11 15.08 18.41
CA GLY A 159 -6.92 13.69 17.99
C GLY A 159 -5.99 13.54 16.78
N GLY A 160 -6.01 12.37 16.15
CA GLY A 160 -5.04 11.97 15.14
C GLY A 160 -3.73 11.53 15.78
N TRP A 161 -2.71 11.29 14.96
CA TRP A 161 -1.39 10.86 15.41
C TRP A 161 -0.37 11.96 15.16
N TYR A 162 0.72 11.93 15.92
CA TYR A 162 1.92 12.67 15.52
C TYR A 162 2.44 12.10 14.19
N ASP A 163 3.15 12.93 13.44
CA ASP A 163 3.55 12.52 12.10
C ASP A 163 4.83 11.71 12.11
N ALA A 164 5.78 12.15 12.93
CA ALA A 164 7.11 11.59 12.98
C ALA A 164 7.67 11.64 14.40
N SER A 165 8.72 10.86 14.65
CA SER A 165 9.39 10.90 15.94
C SER A 165 10.03 12.27 16.23
N GLY A 166 10.40 13.04 15.20
CA GLY A 166 10.84 14.42 15.37
C GLY A 166 9.77 15.50 15.27
N ASP A 167 8.51 15.15 14.94
CA ASP A 167 7.48 16.12 14.57
C ASP A 167 6.09 15.79 15.14
N VAL A 168 5.65 16.62 16.09
CA VAL A 168 4.32 16.52 16.71
C VAL A 168 3.22 17.21 15.89
N SER A 169 3.56 17.75 14.71
CA SER A 169 2.59 18.19 13.69
C SER A 169 1.75 17.03 13.18
N LYS A 170 0.65 17.35 12.49
CA LYS A 170 -0.34 16.35 12.02
C LYS A 170 -0.74 16.66 10.59
N TYR A 171 -0.80 15.63 9.75
CA TYR A 171 -0.84 15.82 8.30
C TYR A 171 -1.89 14.95 7.63
N LEU A 172 -2.61 15.55 6.70
CA LEU A 172 -3.24 14.81 5.60
C LEU A 172 -2.21 14.54 4.49
N SER A 173 -1.40 15.55 4.18
CA SER A 173 -0.25 15.51 3.26
C SER A 173 0.69 16.69 3.52
N HIS A 174 1.84 16.73 2.82
CA HIS A 174 2.72 17.89 2.64
C HIS A 174 3.46 17.79 1.28
N LEU A 175 4.42 18.69 1.03
CA LEU A 175 5.17 18.80 -0.25
C LEU A 175 4.30 19.16 -1.47
N SER A 176 3.12 19.75 -1.26
CA SER A 176 2.18 20.09 -2.35
C SER A 176 2.78 21.00 -3.41
N TYR A 177 3.63 21.95 -3.00
CA TYR A 177 4.36 22.82 -3.94
C TYR A 177 5.27 22.06 -4.93
N ALA A 178 5.65 20.82 -4.61
CA ALA A 178 6.42 19.94 -5.49
C ALA A 178 5.52 19.08 -6.42
N ASN A 179 4.19 19.16 -6.25
CA ASN A 179 3.08 18.57 -7.01
C ASN A 179 3.04 17.03 -7.08
N TYR A 180 4.17 16.39 -7.34
CA TYR A 180 4.26 14.95 -7.62
C TYR A 180 4.83 14.13 -6.46
N LEU A 181 4.94 14.75 -5.27
CA LEU A 181 5.60 14.17 -4.10
C LEU A 181 4.66 14.01 -2.89
N ASN A 182 3.38 14.38 -3.02
CA ASN A 182 2.41 14.38 -1.92
C ASN A 182 2.21 12.98 -1.30
N PRO A 183 2.74 12.70 -0.11
CA PRO A 183 2.45 11.46 0.57
C PRO A 183 1.07 11.50 1.22
N GLN A 184 0.40 10.35 1.28
CA GLN A 184 -0.84 10.19 2.02
C GLN A 184 -0.52 9.79 3.46
N GLN A 185 -0.89 10.65 4.43
CA GLN A 185 -0.44 10.51 5.83
C GLN A 185 -1.56 9.98 6.74
N ILE A 186 -2.10 10.75 7.70
CA ILE A 186 -3.14 10.26 8.62
C ILE A 186 -4.34 9.60 7.90
N PRO A 187 -4.86 10.13 6.78
CA PRO A 187 -5.90 9.46 6.01
C PRO A 187 -5.56 8.04 5.57
N LEU A 188 -4.31 7.79 5.19
CA LEU A 188 -3.84 6.47 4.80
C LEU A 188 -3.90 5.52 6.00
N SER A 189 -3.46 5.97 7.19
CA SER A 189 -3.51 5.19 8.43
C SER A 189 -4.93 4.77 8.78
N VAL A 190 -5.90 5.69 8.69
CA VAL A 190 -7.32 5.39 8.93
C VAL A 190 -7.85 4.33 7.97
N TRP A 191 -7.58 4.50 6.67
CA TRP A 191 -8.03 3.52 5.66
C TRP A 191 -7.36 2.16 5.85
N ALA A 192 -6.06 2.13 6.15
CA ALA A 192 -5.30 0.90 6.36
C ALA A 192 -5.77 0.13 7.59
N LEU A 193 -6.03 0.81 8.70
CA LEU A 193 -6.59 0.21 9.92
C LEU A 193 -7.98 -0.36 9.65
N ALA A 194 -8.86 0.41 8.99
CA ALA A 194 -10.20 -0.05 8.62
C ALA A 194 -10.18 -1.21 7.62
N PHE A 195 -9.25 -1.20 6.65
CA PHE A 195 -9.00 -2.30 5.74
C PHE A 195 -8.58 -3.55 6.50
N THR A 196 -7.57 -3.44 7.37
CA THR A 196 -7.05 -4.53 8.19
C THR A 196 -8.14 -5.17 9.04
N ALA A 197 -8.95 -4.36 9.75
CA ALA A 197 -10.05 -4.85 10.58
C ALA A 197 -11.08 -5.68 9.78
N LYS A 198 -11.31 -5.34 8.51
CA LYS A 198 -12.25 -6.04 7.63
C LYS A 198 -11.65 -7.25 6.92
N HIS A 199 -10.37 -7.20 6.58
CA HIS A 199 -9.73 -8.19 5.71
C HIS A 199 -9.09 -9.35 6.46
N ILE A 200 -8.71 -9.18 7.72
CA ILE A 200 -8.08 -10.23 8.53
C ILE A 200 -8.71 -10.43 9.93
N PRO A 201 -10.05 -10.43 10.10
CA PRO A 201 -10.70 -10.43 11.41
C PRO A 201 -10.47 -11.72 12.23
N THR A 202 -10.46 -12.87 11.56
CA THR A 202 -10.24 -14.16 12.25
C THR A 202 -8.81 -14.26 12.74
N PHE A 203 -7.88 -13.84 11.90
CA PHE A 203 -6.46 -13.83 12.13
C PHE A 203 -6.08 -12.86 13.26
N LEU A 204 -6.59 -11.62 13.25
CA LEU A 204 -6.43 -10.67 14.35
C LEU A 204 -6.80 -11.30 15.69
N SER A 205 -7.97 -11.94 15.75
CA SER A 205 -8.45 -12.62 16.96
C SER A 205 -7.50 -13.73 17.44
N ALA A 206 -6.76 -14.37 16.54
CA ALA A 206 -5.83 -15.45 16.85
C ALA A 206 -4.43 -14.95 17.28
N VAL A 207 -3.95 -13.84 16.71
CA VAL A 207 -2.53 -13.43 16.84
C VAL A 207 -2.31 -12.13 17.63
N SER A 208 -3.33 -11.29 17.84
CA SER A 208 -3.16 -9.98 18.51
C SER A 208 -3.72 -9.93 19.94
N SER A 209 -3.76 -11.06 20.65
CA SER A 209 -4.42 -11.20 21.96
C SER A 209 -3.84 -10.32 23.09
N VAL A 210 -2.68 -9.69 22.85
CA VAL A 210 -1.97 -8.83 23.81
C VAL A 210 -1.86 -7.36 23.37
N ALA A 211 -2.42 -6.99 22.20
CA ALA A 211 -2.41 -5.60 21.75
C ALA A 211 -3.24 -4.71 22.68
N LYS A 212 -2.79 -3.48 22.93
CA LYS A 212 -3.47 -2.44 23.71
C LYS A 212 -4.74 -1.95 23.04
N THR A 213 -4.80 -2.06 21.72
CA THR A 213 -5.91 -1.61 20.88
C THR A 213 -6.19 -2.62 19.77
N ASP A 214 -7.37 -2.52 19.19
CA ASP A 214 -7.74 -3.23 17.97
C ASP A 214 -7.80 -2.24 16.79
N PRO A 215 -7.56 -2.68 15.54
CA PRO A 215 -7.52 -1.78 14.40
C PRO A 215 -8.84 -1.06 14.13
N GLU A 216 -9.99 -1.59 14.56
CA GLU A 216 -11.27 -0.91 14.40
C GLU A 216 -11.36 0.31 15.34
N THR A 217 -10.87 0.18 16.58
CA THR A 217 -10.75 1.29 17.55
C THR A 217 -9.84 2.40 17.03
N GLU A 218 -8.65 2.07 16.54
CA GLU A 218 -7.73 3.09 16.01
C GLU A 218 -8.26 3.72 14.72
N ALA A 219 -8.93 2.96 13.86
CA ALA A 219 -9.54 3.50 12.65
C ALA A 219 -10.58 4.59 12.97
N VAL A 220 -11.49 4.34 13.92
CA VAL A 220 -12.51 5.35 14.28
C VAL A 220 -11.92 6.56 15.01
N TYR A 221 -10.86 6.36 15.81
CA TYR A 221 -10.11 7.46 16.44
C TYR A 221 -9.55 8.44 15.40
N GLY A 222 -8.91 7.92 14.35
CA GLY A 222 -8.43 8.76 13.25
C GLY A 222 -9.55 9.31 12.38
N ALA A 223 -10.65 8.57 12.18
CA ALA A 223 -11.83 9.06 11.44
C ALA A 223 -12.48 10.28 12.12
N ASP A 224 -12.52 10.31 13.45
CA ASP A 224 -12.98 11.49 14.21
C ASP A 224 -12.08 12.70 13.96
N PHE A 225 -10.77 12.50 13.91
CA PHE A 225 -9.83 13.56 13.53
C PHE A 225 -10.09 14.05 12.09
N LEU A 226 -10.30 13.15 11.13
CA LEU A 226 -10.60 13.55 9.75
C LEU A 226 -11.89 14.39 9.66
N LEU A 227 -12.94 14.06 10.43
CA LEU A 227 -14.14 14.90 10.50
C LEU A 227 -13.88 16.28 11.11
N ARG A 228 -12.99 16.39 12.10
CA ARG A 228 -12.57 17.69 12.65
C ARG A 228 -11.75 18.51 11.65
N MET A 229 -11.00 17.84 10.77
CA MET A 229 -10.24 18.46 9.68
C MET A 229 -11.12 18.85 8.48
N LEU A 230 -12.37 18.40 8.42
CA LEU A 230 -13.30 18.73 7.34
C LEU A 230 -13.92 20.12 7.54
N SER A 231 -13.58 21.07 6.69
CA SER A 231 -14.11 22.43 6.71
C SER A 231 -15.64 22.44 6.53
N PRO A 232 -16.36 23.44 7.11
CA PRO A 232 -17.76 23.69 6.78
C PRO A 232 -18.04 23.78 5.27
N GLU A 233 -17.08 24.29 4.48
CA GLU A 233 -17.20 24.42 3.03
C GLU A 233 -17.14 23.09 2.28
N GLY A 234 -16.42 22.09 2.81
CA GLY A 234 -16.35 20.74 2.23
C GLY A 234 -14.94 20.26 1.84
N TYR A 235 -13.91 21.11 1.83
CA TYR A 235 -12.51 20.65 1.72
C TYR A 235 -11.96 20.20 3.09
N PHE A 236 -10.88 19.42 3.12
CA PHE A 236 -10.13 19.19 4.36
C PHE A 236 -8.97 20.18 4.50
N TYR A 237 -8.61 20.51 5.74
CA TYR A 237 -7.36 21.20 6.03
C TYR A 237 -6.17 20.25 5.82
N MET A 238 -5.08 20.73 5.24
CA MET A 238 -3.94 19.89 4.88
C MET A 238 -3.05 19.52 6.07
N THR A 239 -2.71 20.50 6.92
CA THR A 239 -1.72 20.30 7.98
C THR A 239 -2.06 21.10 9.23
N VAL A 240 -1.73 20.54 10.39
CA VAL A 240 -1.59 21.23 11.68
C VAL A 240 -0.09 21.30 11.98
N PHE A 241 0.55 22.42 11.66
CA PHE A 241 2.02 22.53 11.60
C PHE A 241 2.58 23.49 12.66
N ASP A 242 3.64 23.06 13.34
CA ASP A 242 4.30 23.83 14.40
C ASP A 242 5.72 24.32 14.06
N GLY A 243 6.19 24.15 12.82
CA GLY A 243 7.56 24.54 12.46
C GLY A 243 8.62 23.60 13.03
N TRP A 244 8.29 22.30 13.13
CA TRP A 244 9.15 21.23 13.67
C TRP A 244 9.59 21.51 15.12
N GLY A 245 8.66 21.98 15.95
CA GLY A 245 8.93 22.32 17.35
C GLY A 245 9.75 23.61 17.57
N SER A 246 9.99 24.42 16.54
CA SER A 246 10.72 25.69 16.69
C SER A 246 10.04 26.60 17.73
N PRO A 247 10.76 27.11 18.75
CA PRO A 247 10.18 28.02 19.75
C PRO A 247 9.63 29.34 19.18
N SER A 248 10.03 29.67 17.95
CA SER A 248 9.59 30.88 17.24
C SER A 248 8.35 30.68 16.37
N ALA A 249 7.96 29.42 16.13
CA ALA A 249 6.82 29.06 15.32
C ALA A 249 5.57 28.83 16.20
N THR A 250 4.41 29.15 15.64
CA THR A 250 3.12 28.88 16.28
C THR A 250 2.47 27.67 15.64
N ARG A 251 1.96 26.72 16.41
CA ARG A 251 1.16 25.61 15.86
C ARG A 251 -0.13 26.16 15.25
N GLU A 252 -0.35 25.95 13.96
CA GLU A 252 -1.52 26.45 13.24
C GLU A 252 -1.89 25.58 12.04
N ILE A 253 -3.12 25.73 11.55
CA ILE A 253 -3.55 25.11 10.30
C ILE A 253 -2.96 25.89 9.13
N CYS A 254 -2.19 25.24 8.28
CA CYS A 254 -1.57 25.86 7.10
C CYS A 254 -1.17 24.82 6.05
N ALA A 255 -0.72 25.32 4.90
CA ALA A 255 0.25 24.63 4.05
C ALA A 255 1.66 25.14 4.36
N PHE A 256 2.71 24.48 3.86
CA PHE A 256 4.06 25.05 3.87
C PHE A 256 4.90 24.59 2.69
N SER A 257 6.00 25.30 2.45
CA SER A 257 6.99 25.00 1.41
C SER A 257 8.43 25.09 1.91
N GLY A 258 9.31 24.38 1.22
CA GLY A 258 10.76 24.35 1.47
C GLY A 258 11.18 23.71 2.79
N SER A 259 12.48 23.49 2.95
CA SER A 259 13.06 22.91 4.17
C SER A 259 13.02 23.84 5.39
N ASN A 260 12.61 25.10 5.20
CA ASN A 260 12.46 26.11 6.26
C ASN A 260 11.00 26.32 6.68
N GLY A 261 10.04 25.64 6.04
CA GLY A 261 8.68 25.54 6.55
C GLY A 261 7.90 26.85 6.39
N ILE A 262 8.08 27.53 5.25
CA ILE A 262 7.37 28.78 4.97
C ILE A 262 5.89 28.47 4.83
N LYS A 263 5.10 28.91 5.81
CA LYS A 263 3.66 28.70 5.85
C LYS A 263 2.92 29.51 4.80
N SER A 264 1.83 28.95 4.27
CA SER A 264 0.89 29.65 3.40
C SER A 264 -0.57 29.35 3.75
N ALA A 265 -1.47 30.10 3.12
CA ALA A 265 -2.91 29.97 3.29
C ALA A 265 -3.54 28.94 2.34
N ASP A 266 -2.72 28.18 1.60
CA ASP A 266 -3.14 27.16 0.61
C ASP A 266 -3.46 25.83 1.30
N TYR A 267 -4.14 25.89 2.44
CA TYR A 267 -4.38 24.73 3.31
C TYR A 267 -5.56 23.85 2.88
N GLN A 268 -6.26 24.19 1.79
CA GLN A 268 -7.35 23.38 1.25
C GLN A 268 -6.76 22.22 0.45
N THR A 269 -7.13 20.99 0.78
CA THR A 269 -6.58 19.82 0.08
C THR A 269 -7.23 19.59 -1.28
N ALA A 270 -6.41 19.40 -2.32
CA ALA A 270 -6.77 18.70 -3.56
C ALA A 270 -6.96 17.18 -3.32
N PHE A 271 -7.29 16.42 -4.36
CA PHE A 271 -7.38 14.96 -4.22
C PHE A 271 -6.03 14.35 -3.81
N ARG A 272 -4.92 14.83 -4.39
CA ARG A 272 -3.56 14.35 -4.07
C ARG A 272 -3.04 14.74 -2.70
N GLU A 273 -3.57 15.79 -2.09
CA GLU A 273 -3.03 16.39 -0.87
C GLU A 273 -3.65 15.76 0.40
N GLY A 274 -3.97 14.46 0.32
CA GLY A 274 -4.67 13.73 1.36
C GLY A 274 -6.20 13.86 1.32
N GLY A 275 -6.77 14.74 0.49
CA GLY A 275 -8.22 14.91 0.37
C GLY A 275 -8.94 13.67 -0.15
N GLY A 276 -8.43 13.06 -1.23
CA GLY A 276 -9.00 11.81 -1.78
C GLY A 276 -8.86 10.65 -0.81
N MET A 277 -7.69 10.53 -0.17
CA MET A 277 -7.47 9.49 0.83
C MET A 277 -8.35 9.67 2.06
N ALA A 278 -8.64 10.90 2.50
CA ALA A 278 -9.53 11.18 3.62
C ALA A 278 -10.98 10.78 3.33
N ILE A 279 -11.44 11.01 2.09
CA ILE A 279 -12.77 10.56 1.64
C ILE A 279 -12.83 9.03 1.67
N ALA A 280 -11.82 8.35 1.10
CA ALA A 280 -11.76 6.89 1.09
C ALA A 280 -11.76 6.31 2.52
N ALA A 281 -10.98 6.92 3.42
CA ALA A 281 -10.88 6.54 4.81
C ALA A 281 -12.21 6.69 5.56
N LEU A 282 -12.88 7.84 5.46
CA LEU A 282 -14.17 8.08 6.09
C LEU A 282 -15.28 7.17 5.53
N ALA A 283 -15.30 6.95 4.22
CA ALA A 283 -16.22 6.02 3.58
C ALA A 283 -16.00 4.59 4.11
N LYS A 284 -14.75 4.13 4.18
CA LYS A 284 -14.41 2.80 4.75
C LYS A 284 -14.79 2.70 6.22
N ALA A 285 -14.43 3.70 7.04
CA ALA A 285 -14.74 3.76 8.46
C ALA A 285 -16.25 3.69 8.73
N SER A 286 -17.08 4.29 7.86
CA SER A 286 -18.54 4.20 7.98
C SER A 286 -19.10 2.78 7.88
N THR A 287 -18.34 1.84 7.29
CA THR A 287 -18.74 0.42 7.14
C THR A 287 -18.31 -0.47 8.31
N LEU A 288 -17.56 0.08 9.27
CA LEU A 288 -17.15 -0.62 10.49
C LEU A 288 -18.39 -0.93 11.36
N ALA A 289 -18.23 -1.78 12.37
CA ALA A 289 -19.23 -2.07 13.39
C ALA A 289 -19.12 -1.13 14.61
N LYS A 290 -18.11 -0.27 14.64
CA LYS A 290 -17.80 0.66 15.73
C LYS A 290 -18.03 2.13 15.35
N ASP A 291 -18.49 2.91 16.32
CA ASP A 291 -18.52 4.38 16.28
C ASP A 291 -17.37 4.92 17.15
N GLY A 292 -16.86 6.11 16.82
CA GLY A 292 -15.96 6.87 17.68
C GLY A 292 -16.71 7.94 18.47
N ASP A 293 -16.10 9.12 18.63
CA ASP A 293 -16.79 10.34 19.08
C ASP A 293 -17.90 10.75 18.11
N SER A 294 -17.74 10.39 16.83
CA SER A 294 -18.74 10.55 15.78
C SER A 294 -19.32 9.20 15.37
N THR A 295 -20.56 9.23 14.91
CA THR A 295 -21.25 8.05 14.38
C THR A 295 -20.76 7.70 12.97
N ARG A 296 -20.88 6.43 12.58
CA ARG A 296 -20.65 5.97 11.20
C ARG A 296 -21.43 6.74 10.15
N ALA A 297 -22.65 7.17 10.46
CA ALA A 297 -23.45 8.01 9.57
C ALA A 297 -22.82 9.40 9.35
N GLN A 298 -22.16 9.96 10.37
CA GLN A 298 -21.41 11.22 10.23
C GLN A 298 -20.13 11.03 9.41
N TYR A 299 -19.42 9.90 9.56
CA TYR A 299 -18.28 9.59 8.69
C TYR A 299 -18.71 9.54 7.22
N LEU A 300 -19.80 8.81 6.91
CA LEU A 300 -20.31 8.72 5.55
C LEU A 300 -20.75 10.09 5.00
N ALA A 301 -21.50 10.86 5.79
CA ALA A 301 -21.93 12.20 5.39
C ALA A 301 -20.74 13.14 5.13
N GLY A 302 -19.68 13.03 5.94
CA GLY A 302 -18.43 13.75 5.74
C GLY A 302 -17.75 13.38 4.42
N ALA A 303 -17.64 12.09 4.13
CA ALA A 303 -17.05 11.58 2.90
C ALA A 303 -17.82 12.05 1.65
N VAL A 304 -19.15 11.95 1.66
CA VAL A 304 -20.02 12.41 0.57
C VAL A 304 -19.84 13.90 0.32
N ARG A 305 -19.95 14.72 1.36
CA ARG A 305 -19.81 16.19 1.25
C ARG A 305 -18.45 16.58 0.71
N ALA A 306 -17.38 15.93 1.17
CA ALA A 306 -16.05 16.23 0.72
C ALA A 306 -15.79 15.82 -0.74
N PHE A 307 -16.33 14.67 -1.15
CA PHE A 307 -16.23 14.21 -2.53
C PHE A 307 -16.96 15.12 -3.51
N GLU A 308 -18.19 15.53 -3.18
CA GLU A 308 -18.95 16.51 -3.97
C GLU A 308 -18.21 17.84 -4.09
N HIS A 309 -17.64 18.32 -2.98
CA HIS A 309 -16.84 19.55 -2.96
C HIS A 309 -15.63 19.44 -3.88
N LEU A 310 -14.80 18.41 -3.73
CA LEU A 310 -13.60 18.25 -4.55
C LEU A 310 -13.92 18.04 -6.04
N GLN A 311 -14.99 17.30 -6.38
CA GLN A 311 -15.46 17.22 -7.78
C GLN A 311 -15.90 18.56 -8.36
N SER A 312 -16.38 19.50 -7.52
CA SER A 312 -16.74 20.85 -7.99
C SER A 312 -15.54 21.77 -8.20
N LYS A 313 -14.36 21.38 -7.68
CA LYS A 313 -13.12 22.18 -7.68
C LYS A 313 -12.04 21.63 -8.61
N GLN A 314 -12.20 20.41 -9.09
CA GLN A 314 -11.20 19.69 -9.86
C GLN A 314 -11.87 18.91 -10.98
N THR A 315 -11.26 18.94 -12.16
CA THR A 315 -11.70 18.17 -13.32
C THR A 315 -10.51 17.43 -13.93
N MET A 316 -10.68 16.16 -14.25
CA MET A 316 -9.72 15.40 -15.08
C MET A 316 -9.43 16.17 -16.37
N ASP A 317 -8.16 16.20 -16.78
CA ASP A 317 -7.67 16.93 -17.96
C ASP A 317 -7.93 18.46 -17.94
N GLY A 318 -8.25 19.05 -16.78
CA GLY A 318 -8.67 20.44 -16.68
C GLY A 318 -8.13 21.17 -15.45
N SER A 319 -8.93 22.10 -14.92
CA SER A 319 -8.50 22.92 -13.79
C SER A 319 -8.59 22.16 -12.47
N CYS A 320 -7.55 22.29 -11.66
CA CYS A 320 -7.59 21.95 -10.25
C CYS A 320 -7.40 23.21 -9.40
N ALA A 321 -8.44 23.61 -8.66
CA ALA A 321 -8.43 24.87 -7.92
C ALA A 321 -7.51 24.91 -6.70
N TYR A 322 -7.16 23.75 -6.14
CA TYR A 322 -6.34 23.63 -4.94
C TYR A 322 -4.91 23.15 -5.22
N CYS A 323 -4.67 22.60 -6.40
CA CYS A 323 -3.36 22.16 -6.85
C CYS A 323 -2.43 23.37 -7.08
N ASP A 324 -1.21 23.37 -6.52
CA ASP A 324 -0.22 24.45 -6.72
C ASP A 324 0.07 24.74 -8.21
N ASP A 325 0.13 23.71 -9.05
CA ASP A 325 0.31 23.81 -10.50
C ASP A 325 -0.99 23.96 -11.32
N GLY A 326 -2.14 23.93 -10.64
CA GLY A 326 -3.45 24.10 -11.25
C GLY A 326 -3.96 22.90 -12.05
N ALA A 327 -3.30 21.75 -12.00
CA ALA A 327 -3.65 20.55 -12.76
C ALA A 327 -3.63 19.27 -11.90
N GLU A 328 -4.49 18.31 -12.21
CA GLU A 328 -4.45 16.98 -11.59
C GLU A 328 -3.28 16.15 -12.15
N ASN A 329 -2.75 15.24 -11.32
CA ASN A 329 -1.73 14.28 -11.73
C ASN A 329 -2.09 12.86 -11.27
N ILE A 330 -1.18 11.90 -11.44
CA ILE A 330 -1.43 10.49 -11.04
C ILE A 330 -1.88 10.33 -9.57
N ILE A 331 -1.41 11.19 -8.66
CA ILE A 331 -1.74 11.11 -7.23
C ILE A 331 -3.22 11.43 -7.03
N ASP A 332 -3.73 12.46 -7.72
CA ASP A 332 -5.15 12.77 -7.73
C ASP A 332 -5.98 11.58 -8.25
N ASP A 333 -5.49 10.89 -9.27
CA ASP A 333 -6.21 9.76 -9.86
C ASP A 333 -6.37 8.56 -8.94
N TYR A 334 -5.29 8.10 -8.31
CA TYR A 334 -5.41 6.92 -7.45
C TYR A 334 -6.15 7.24 -6.15
N THR A 335 -6.02 8.44 -5.59
CA THR A 335 -6.75 8.80 -4.36
C THR A 335 -8.23 9.06 -4.66
N ALA A 336 -8.57 9.72 -5.76
CA ALA A 336 -9.96 9.93 -6.17
C ALA A 336 -10.64 8.63 -6.63
N LEU A 337 -9.89 7.72 -7.27
CA LEU A 337 -10.37 6.37 -7.58
C LEU A 337 -10.75 5.63 -6.31
N LEU A 338 -9.84 5.58 -5.33
CA LEU A 338 -10.09 4.88 -4.07
C LEU A 338 -11.26 5.51 -3.30
N ALA A 339 -11.35 6.84 -3.28
CA ALA A 339 -12.47 7.58 -2.70
C ALA A 339 -13.82 7.17 -3.31
N ALA A 340 -13.93 7.20 -4.65
CA ALA A 340 -15.14 6.83 -5.36
C ALA A 340 -15.51 5.35 -5.14
N THR A 341 -14.51 4.45 -5.15
CA THR A 341 -14.70 3.01 -4.92
C THR A 341 -15.21 2.71 -3.52
N GLU A 342 -14.65 3.35 -2.48
CA GLU A 342 -15.12 3.13 -1.10
C GLU A 342 -16.48 3.80 -0.84
N LEU A 343 -16.77 4.96 -1.45
CA LEU A 343 -18.10 5.56 -1.41
C LEU A 343 -19.16 4.67 -2.07
N PHE A 344 -18.87 4.07 -3.22
CA PHE A 344 -19.77 3.09 -3.81
C PHE A 344 -19.99 1.90 -2.88
N THR A 345 -18.92 1.38 -2.26
CA THR A 345 -19.02 0.26 -1.32
C THR A 345 -19.90 0.59 -0.11
N ALA A 346 -19.83 1.82 0.40
CA ALA A 346 -20.59 2.27 1.55
C ALA A 346 -22.07 2.62 1.24
N THR A 347 -22.37 3.05 0.01
CA THR A 347 -23.70 3.60 -0.35
C THR A 347 -24.50 2.75 -1.33
N ASN A 348 -23.81 1.96 -2.16
CA ASN A 348 -24.36 1.29 -3.33
C ASN A 348 -25.04 2.25 -4.35
N GLU A 349 -24.61 3.51 -4.41
CA GLU A 349 -25.10 4.49 -5.39
C GLU A 349 -24.27 4.47 -6.69
N ASP A 350 -24.94 4.21 -7.82
CA ASP A 350 -24.32 4.06 -9.15
C ASP A 350 -23.50 5.28 -9.63
N SER A 351 -23.76 6.47 -9.09
CA SER A 351 -22.99 7.69 -9.37
C SER A 351 -21.52 7.52 -8.97
N TYR A 352 -21.24 6.91 -7.81
CA TYR A 352 -19.88 6.67 -7.34
C TYR A 352 -19.16 5.60 -8.16
N LEU A 353 -19.85 4.54 -8.56
CA LEU A 353 -19.26 3.55 -9.47
C LEU A 353 -18.95 4.15 -10.84
N THR A 354 -19.78 5.08 -11.31
CA THR A 354 -19.53 5.83 -12.55
C THR A 354 -18.30 6.72 -12.42
N ALA A 355 -18.15 7.42 -11.29
CA ALA A 355 -16.95 8.20 -10.99
C ALA A 355 -15.70 7.32 -10.89
N ALA A 356 -15.79 6.17 -10.20
CA ALA A 356 -14.71 5.20 -10.08
C ALA A 356 -14.28 4.65 -11.44
N ARG A 357 -15.22 4.31 -12.33
CA ARG A 357 -14.93 3.90 -13.71
C ARG A 357 -14.16 4.96 -14.49
N ALA A 358 -14.53 6.23 -14.33
CA ALA A 358 -13.85 7.34 -15.01
C ALA A 358 -12.43 7.52 -14.48
N ARG A 359 -12.25 7.53 -13.15
CA ARG A 359 -10.94 7.62 -12.50
C ARG A 359 -10.03 6.43 -12.81
N ALA A 360 -10.57 5.22 -12.82
CA ALA A 360 -9.82 4.01 -13.20
C ALA A 360 -9.33 4.12 -14.64
N LYS A 361 -10.19 4.57 -15.57
CA LYS A 361 -9.77 4.80 -16.95
C LYS A 361 -8.63 5.82 -17.04
N HIS A 362 -8.76 6.96 -16.36
CA HIS A 362 -7.75 8.02 -16.38
C HIS A 362 -6.40 7.52 -15.83
N LEU A 363 -6.42 6.82 -14.68
CA LEU A 363 -5.22 6.19 -14.11
C LEU A 363 -4.59 5.16 -15.05
N MET A 364 -5.39 4.31 -15.70
CA MET A 364 -4.89 3.33 -16.66
C MET A 364 -4.27 3.98 -17.91
N ASP A 365 -4.78 5.13 -18.36
CA ASP A 365 -4.24 5.85 -19.52
C ASP A 365 -2.83 6.45 -19.25
N ARG A 366 -2.43 6.56 -17.97
CA ARG A 366 -1.08 6.92 -17.54
C ARG A 366 -0.08 5.77 -17.61
N LEU A 367 -0.53 4.53 -17.82
CA LEU A 367 0.36 3.38 -17.87
C LEU A 367 1.23 3.45 -19.13
N SER A 368 2.55 3.43 -18.96
CA SER A 368 3.51 3.43 -20.06
C SER A 368 3.49 2.12 -20.82
N ASP A 369 4.13 2.10 -21.99
CA ASP A 369 4.32 0.86 -22.76
C ASP A 369 5.11 -0.19 -22.00
N ASN A 370 6.09 0.24 -21.18
CA ASN A 370 6.93 -0.64 -20.37
C ASN A 370 6.27 -1.11 -19.07
N GLY A 371 5.18 -0.47 -18.64
CA GLY A 371 4.38 -0.86 -17.47
C GLY A 371 4.59 -0.04 -16.19
N TYR A 372 5.53 0.91 -16.15
CA TYR A 372 5.50 1.97 -15.12
C TYR A 372 4.41 3.01 -15.44
N PHE A 373 3.97 3.79 -14.46
CA PHE A 373 3.02 4.89 -14.69
C PHE A 373 3.74 6.22 -14.93
N TRP A 374 3.11 7.10 -15.71
CA TRP A 374 3.51 8.51 -15.82
C TRP A 374 2.86 9.33 -14.69
N SER A 375 3.62 10.25 -14.10
CA SER A 375 3.09 11.23 -13.16
C SER A 375 2.23 12.29 -13.84
N ASP A 376 2.66 12.74 -15.02
CA ASP A 376 2.12 13.89 -15.76
C ASP A 376 1.40 13.47 -17.06
N ASP A 377 0.49 14.32 -17.54
CA ASP A 377 -0.24 14.07 -18.79
C ASP A 377 0.66 14.19 -20.03
N ALA A 378 1.72 15.00 -19.93
CA ALA A 378 2.73 15.12 -20.97
C ALA A 378 3.62 13.87 -21.09
N LYS A 379 3.51 12.91 -20.17
CA LYS A 379 4.28 11.66 -20.15
C LYS A 379 5.79 11.92 -20.20
N THR A 380 6.25 12.86 -19.38
CA THR A 380 7.67 13.25 -19.31
C THR A 380 8.32 12.94 -17.97
N ARG A 381 7.52 12.63 -16.94
CA ARG A 381 7.96 12.30 -15.58
C ARG A 381 7.40 10.94 -15.17
N PRO A 382 8.22 9.88 -15.08
CA PRO A 382 7.78 8.61 -14.52
C PRO A 382 7.33 8.79 -13.06
N PHE A 383 6.31 8.04 -12.66
CA PHE A 383 5.86 8.00 -11.28
C PHE A 383 6.81 7.16 -10.44
N TRP A 384 7.39 7.83 -9.46
CA TRP A 384 8.10 7.26 -8.33
C TRP A 384 7.59 7.98 -7.07
N HIS A 385 7.62 7.31 -5.93
CA HIS A 385 7.18 7.87 -4.67
C HIS A 385 7.87 7.17 -3.51
N ALA A 386 8.45 7.92 -2.57
CA ALA A 386 9.16 7.37 -1.40
C ALA A 386 8.22 6.83 -0.30
N SER A 387 6.90 6.82 -0.56
CA SER A 387 5.87 6.37 0.38
C SER A 387 4.86 5.49 -0.35
N ASP A 388 4.15 6.03 -1.35
CA ASP A 388 2.90 5.41 -1.79
C ASP A 388 3.01 4.74 -3.18
N ALA A 389 4.18 4.24 -3.55
CA ALA A 389 4.41 3.70 -4.90
C ALA A 389 3.51 2.49 -5.25
N GLY A 390 3.05 1.73 -4.24
CA GLY A 390 2.09 0.64 -4.43
C GLY A 390 0.63 1.07 -4.53
N LEU A 391 0.30 2.31 -4.15
CA LEU A 391 -1.08 2.78 -4.04
C LEU A 391 -1.84 2.86 -5.38
N PRO A 392 -1.23 3.23 -6.54
CA PRO A 392 -1.91 3.13 -7.83
C PRO A 392 -2.43 1.72 -8.13
N LEU A 393 -1.63 0.69 -7.84
CA LEU A 393 -2.00 -0.70 -8.06
C LEU A 393 -3.10 -1.14 -7.09
N ILE A 394 -2.99 -0.78 -5.81
CA ILE A 394 -4.02 -1.06 -4.79
C ILE A 394 -5.36 -0.40 -5.16
N ALA A 395 -5.36 0.85 -5.61
CA ALA A 395 -6.58 1.54 -6.02
C ALA A 395 -7.27 0.85 -7.20
N LEU A 396 -6.50 0.39 -8.21
CA LEU A 396 -7.03 -0.40 -9.33
C LEU A 396 -7.56 -1.76 -8.88
N ILE A 397 -6.90 -2.45 -7.95
CA ILE A 397 -7.36 -3.74 -7.40
C ILE A 397 -8.68 -3.56 -6.65
N ARG A 398 -8.77 -2.59 -5.74
CA ARG A 398 -10.01 -2.27 -5.01
C ARG A 398 -11.15 -1.95 -5.96
N TYR A 399 -10.87 -1.16 -7.00
CA TYR A 399 -11.83 -0.89 -8.06
C TYR A 399 -12.25 -2.17 -8.80
N ALA A 400 -11.32 -3.05 -9.15
CA ALA A 400 -11.61 -4.29 -9.87
C ALA A 400 -12.54 -5.22 -9.07
N GLU A 401 -12.35 -5.36 -7.75
CA GLU A 401 -13.23 -6.19 -6.92
C GLU A 401 -14.67 -5.66 -6.85
N VAL A 402 -14.81 -4.34 -6.73
CA VAL A 402 -16.10 -3.66 -6.76
C VAL A 402 -16.74 -3.78 -8.14
N GLU A 403 -15.97 -3.55 -9.20
CA GLU A 403 -16.43 -3.68 -10.58
C GLU A 403 -16.84 -5.11 -10.87
N ALA A 404 -16.14 -6.13 -10.37
CA ALA A 404 -16.48 -7.55 -10.53
C ALA A 404 -17.79 -7.95 -9.85
N SER A 405 -18.13 -7.25 -8.76
CA SER A 405 -19.36 -7.46 -8.01
C SER A 405 -20.56 -6.71 -8.60
N SER A 406 -20.32 -5.81 -9.56
CA SER A 406 -21.39 -5.04 -10.21
C SER A 406 -22.22 -5.92 -11.17
N GLU A 407 -23.39 -5.45 -11.60
CA GLU A 407 -24.18 -6.23 -12.58
C GLU A 407 -23.59 -6.19 -14.00
N LYS A 408 -22.78 -5.16 -14.31
CA LYS A 408 -22.36 -4.86 -15.68
C LYS A 408 -20.89 -5.20 -15.97
N ASN A 409 -20.01 -5.14 -14.96
CA ASN A 409 -18.58 -5.45 -15.01
C ASN A 409 -17.86 -4.86 -16.24
N LEU A 410 -18.22 -3.64 -16.65
CA LEU A 410 -17.92 -3.09 -17.97
C LEU A 410 -16.41 -2.97 -18.24
N ASN A 411 -15.65 -2.63 -17.20
CA ASN A 411 -14.23 -2.31 -17.31
C ASN A 411 -13.34 -3.30 -16.55
N LEU A 412 -13.89 -4.39 -16.01
CA LEU A 412 -13.14 -5.34 -15.18
C LEU A 412 -11.93 -5.90 -15.92
N LYS A 413 -12.11 -6.36 -17.16
CA LYS A 413 -11.02 -6.94 -17.95
C LYS A 413 -9.89 -5.92 -18.19
N THR A 414 -10.23 -4.70 -18.57
CA THR A 414 -9.25 -3.62 -18.78
C THR A 414 -8.49 -3.29 -17.51
N ALA A 415 -9.19 -3.24 -16.36
CA ALA A 415 -8.54 -3.05 -15.06
C ALA A 415 -7.57 -4.18 -14.73
N LEU A 416 -7.98 -5.45 -14.90
CA LEU A 416 -7.10 -6.61 -14.68
C LEU A 416 -5.88 -6.60 -15.61
N ASP A 417 -6.04 -6.18 -16.87
CA ASP A 417 -4.91 -6.07 -17.81
C ASP A 417 -3.92 -4.97 -17.39
N ALA A 418 -4.41 -3.83 -16.89
CA ALA A 418 -3.56 -2.77 -16.36
C ALA A 418 -2.84 -3.21 -15.07
N ILE A 419 -3.55 -3.87 -14.14
CA ILE A 419 -2.99 -4.46 -12.92
C ILE A 419 -1.88 -5.43 -13.28
N LYS A 420 -2.13 -6.39 -14.20
CA LYS A 420 -1.14 -7.38 -14.64
C LYS A 420 0.08 -6.70 -15.26
N LYS A 421 -0.12 -5.72 -16.13
CA LYS A 421 0.98 -5.03 -16.81
C LYS A 421 1.90 -4.27 -15.83
N HIS A 422 1.33 -3.58 -14.83
CA HIS A 422 2.15 -2.91 -13.81
C HIS A 422 2.83 -3.90 -12.86
N TYR A 423 2.11 -4.93 -12.42
CA TYR A 423 2.64 -6.04 -11.62
C TYR A 423 3.83 -6.72 -12.30
N ASP A 424 3.73 -7.05 -13.59
CA ASP A 424 4.81 -7.66 -14.38
C ASP A 424 6.02 -6.72 -14.52
N TRP A 425 5.76 -5.42 -14.66
CA TRP A 425 6.83 -4.43 -14.69
C TRP A 425 7.59 -4.36 -13.36
N LEU A 426 6.91 -4.38 -12.21
CA LEU A 426 7.55 -4.38 -10.89
C LEU A 426 8.51 -5.57 -10.72
N LEU A 427 8.05 -6.77 -11.08
CA LEU A 427 8.88 -7.98 -11.03
C LEU A 427 10.06 -7.89 -12.02
N LYS A 428 9.82 -7.39 -13.24
CA LYS A 428 10.84 -7.27 -14.28
C LYS A 428 11.92 -6.26 -13.92
N VAL A 429 11.55 -5.03 -13.53
CA VAL A 429 12.50 -3.95 -13.25
C VAL A 429 13.38 -4.32 -12.05
N THR A 430 12.83 -5.01 -11.06
CA THR A 430 13.56 -5.42 -9.85
C THR A 430 14.61 -6.50 -10.11
N ASN A 431 14.37 -7.35 -11.11
CA ASN A 431 15.27 -8.44 -11.51
C ASN A 431 16.12 -8.11 -12.75
N GLN A 432 16.12 -6.86 -13.22
CA GLN A 432 16.82 -6.45 -14.44
C GLN A 432 18.34 -6.38 -14.28
N VAL A 433 18.82 -6.21 -13.05
CA VAL A 433 20.24 -6.10 -12.67
C VAL A 433 20.50 -7.00 -11.47
N ASP A 434 21.77 -7.21 -11.14
CA ASP A 434 22.13 -7.89 -9.89
C ASP A 434 21.46 -7.20 -8.69
N ASN A 435 20.68 -7.97 -7.93
CA ASN A 435 19.90 -7.47 -6.82
C ASN A 435 19.78 -8.54 -5.72
N PRO A 436 20.87 -8.83 -4.99
CA PRO A 436 20.92 -9.92 -4.02
C PRO A 436 19.86 -9.77 -2.92
N PHE A 437 19.54 -8.54 -2.52
CA PHE A 437 18.54 -8.25 -1.50
C PHE A 437 17.10 -8.23 -2.02
N GLY A 438 16.89 -8.29 -3.33
CA GLY A 438 15.56 -8.19 -3.94
C GLY A 438 14.87 -6.84 -3.73
N TYR A 439 15.63 -5.78 -3.45
CA TYR A 439 15.08 -4.44 -3.18
C TYR A 439 14.33 -3.91 -4.42
N ALA A 440 13.08 -3.49 -4.24
CA ALA A 440 12.22 -3.06 -5.34
C ALA A 440 12.85 -1.87 -6.11
N ARG A 441 13.08 -2.06 -7.41
CA ARG A 441 13.61 -1.00 -8.29
C ARG A 441 12.48 -0.16 -8.89
N GLN A 442 12.82 1.00 -9.45
CA GLN A 442 11.86 1.98 -9.96
C GLN A 442 12.43 2.72 -11.17
N THR A 443 11.53 3.30 -11.97
CA THR A 443 11.88 4.19 -13.10
C THR A 443 11.64 5.63 -12.66
N TYR A 444 12.63 6.51 -12.86
CA TYR A 444 12.54 7.92 -12.51
C TYR A 444 13.35 8.79 -13.48
N LYS A 445 13.15 10.11 -13.39
CA LYS A 445 13.89 11.10 -14.16
C LYS A 445 14.85 11.85 -13.25
N THR A 446 16.11 11.93 -13.65
CA THR A 446 17.20 12.65 -12.95
C THR A 446 18.16 13.20 -13.98
N GLY A 447 18.72 14.40 -13.75
CA GLY A 447 19.59 15.06 -14.73
C GLY A 447 18.96 15.20 -16.14
N GLY A 448 17.63 15.28 -16.22
CA GLY A 448 16.87 15.34 -17.47
C GLY A 448 16.68 14.00 -18.20
N THR A 449 17.22 12.90 -17.70
CA THR A 449 17.15 11.57 -18.34
C THR A 449 16.31 10.60 -17.52
N ILE A 450 15.52 9.76 -18.19
CA ILE A 450 14.77 8.68 -17.56
C ILE A 450 15.69 7.46 -17.43
N LYS A 451 15.79 6.89 -16.23
CA LYS A 451 16.54 5.65 -15.95
C LYS A 451 15.80 4.78 -14.93
N ASP A 452 16.23 3.53 -14.85
CA ASP A 452 15.85 2.62 -13.78
C ASP A 452 16.92 2.65 -12.68
N GLY A 453 16.52 2.62 -11.41
CA GLY A 453 17.42 2.64 -10.26
C GLY A 453 16.81 2.04 -9.00
N PHE A 454 17.60 1.97 -7.93
CA PHE A 454 17.15 1.47 -6.63
C PHE A 454 16.38 2.55 -5.88
N PHE A 455 17.04 3.67 -5.59
CA PHE A 455 16.49 4.74 -4.75
C PHE A 455 16.03 5.95 -5.59
N ILE A 456 15.14 6.75 -5.01
CA ILE A 456 14.62 7.99 -5.58
C ILE A 456 15.76 8.99 -5.88
N PRO A 457 15.60 9.86 -6.87
CA PRO A 457 16.55 10.93 -7.12
C PRO A 457 16.46 12.01 -6.03
N HIS A 458 17.62 12.52 -5.61
CA HIS A 458 17.69 13.66 -4.69
C HIS A 458 17.43 14.98 -5.43
N ASP A 459 17.69 15.04 -6.74
CA ASP A 459 17.36 16.17 -7.62
C ASP A 459 15.89 16.13 -8.08
N ASN A 460 14.98 16.39 -7.15
CA ASN A 460 13.54 16.42 -7.41
C ASN A 460 12.92 17.80 -7.16
N GLU A 461 11.62 17.92 -7.45
CA GLU A 461 10.87 19.18 -7.47
C GLU A 461 10.79 19.90 -6.12
N SER A 462 11.03 19.20 -5.00
CA SER A 462 11.09 19.83 -3.68
C SER A 462 12.37 20.64 -3.46
N GLY A 463 13.44 20.32 -4.19
CA GLY A 463 14.77 20.91 -4.01
C GLY A 463 15.49 20.51 -2.72
N TYR A 464 14.90 19.65 -1.87
CA TYR A 464 15.57 19.19 -0.64
C TYR A 464 15.13 17.82 -0.13
N TRP A 465 13.89 17.42 -0.39
CA TRP A 465 13.25 16.29 0.27
C TRP A 465 13.60 14.98 -0.44
N TRP A 466 14.18 14.08 0.34
CA TRP A 466 14.42 12.68 0.02
C TRP A 466 14.81 12.02 1.34
N GLN A 467 14.42 10.77 1.51
CA GLN A 467 14.65 10.00 2.73
C GLN A 467 14.63 8.52 2.38
N GLY A 468 14.81 7.67 3.39
CA GLY A 468 14.57 6.25 3.25
C GLY A 468 13.16 5.93 2.76
N GLU A 469 13.02 4.73 2.22
CA GLU A 469 11.87 4.33 1.42
C GLU A 469 11.09 3.16 2.04
N ASP A 470 11.12 2.99 3.36
CA ASP A 470 10.50 1.83 4.01
C ASP A 470 8.97 1.79 3.81
N ALA A 471 8.33 2.96 3.69
CA ALA A 471 6.91 3.08 3.35
C ALA A 471 6.66 2.61 1.91
N ARG A 472 7.49 3.06 0.98
CA ARG A 472 7.44 2.65 -0.43
C ARG A 472 7.54 1.14 -0.56
N ILE A 473 8.56 0.51 -0.01
CA ILE A 473 8.77 -0.93 -0.21
C ILE A 473 7.69 -1.76 0.51
N ALA A 474 7.19 -1.32 1.67
CA ALA A 474 6.05 -1.96 2.32
C ALA A 474 4.75 -1.79 1.49
N SER A 475 4.52 -0.62 0.89
CA SER A 475 3.38 -0.39 -0.01
C SER A 475 3.45 -1.31 -1.24
N LEU A 476 4.64 -1.53 -1.79
CA LEU A 476 4.88 -2.41 -2.93
C LEU A 476 4.74 -3.89 -2.56
N SER A 477 5.17 -4.29 -1.36
CA SER A 477 4.87 -5.62 -0.81
C SER A 477 3.37 -5.84 -0.73
N ALA A 478 2.64 -4.89 -0.16
CA ALA A 478 1.18 -4.98 -0.04
C ALA A 478 0.52 -5.08 -1.41
N ALA A 479 0.92 -4.22 -2.36
CA ALA A 479 0.37 -4.18 -3.70
C ALA A 479 0.62 -5.46 -4.50
N VAL A 480 1.83 -6.02 -4.45
CA VAL A 480 2.18 -7.27 -5.17
C VAL A 480 1.50 -8.49 -4.56
N ALA A 481 1.46 -8.61 -3.23
CA ALA A 481 0.73 -9.69 -2.56
C ALA A 481 -0.76 -9.66 -2.91
N TYR A 482 -1.35 -8.46 -2.91
CA TYR A 482 -2.75 -8.27 -3.27
C TYR A 482 -3.00 -8.57 -4.76
N ALA A 483 -2.16 -8.06 -5.66
CA ALA A 483 -2.25 -8.30 -7.09
C ALA A 483 -2.15 -9.79 -7.43
N ALA A 484 -1.16 -10.50 -6.87
CA ALA A 484 -0.96 -11.93 -7.12
C ALA A 484 -2.20 -12.74 -6.76
N LYS A 485 -2.88 -12.39 -5.66
CA LYS A 485 -4.12 -13.04 -5.23
C LYS A 485 -5.26 -12.80 -6.23
N VAL A 486 -5.55 -11.55 -6.59
CA VAL A 486 -6.67 -11.23 -7.51
C VAL A 486 -6.43 -11.70 -8.95
N LEU A 487 -5.16 -11.78 -9.36
CA LEU A 487 -4.73 -12.31 -10.66
C LEU A 487 -4.58 -13.84 -10.67
N ASN A 488 -4.78 -14.54 -9.55
CA ASN A 488 -4.46 -15.96 -9.43
C ASN A 488 -3.04 -16.30 -9.95
N ASP A 489 -2.08 -15.42 -9.68
CA ASP A 489 -0.69 -15.51 -10.12
C ASP A 489 0.24 -15.58 -8.90
N VAL A 490 -0.23 -16.22 -7.82
CA VAL A 490 0.58 -16.51 -6.64
C VAL A 490 1.64 -17.52 -7.04
N ASN A 491 2.86 -17.01 -7.24
CA ASN A 491 4.01 -17.80 -7.66
C ASN A 491 5.24 -17.42 -6.83
N PHE A 492 6.34 -18.15 -7.04
CA PHE A 492 7.57 -17.95 -6.28
C PHE A 492 8.13 -16.53 -6.43
N GLU A 493 8.15 -15.97 -7.65
CA GLU A 493 8.73 -14.64 -7.92
C GLU A 493 7.96 -13.52 -7.22
N SER A 494 6.63 -13.58 -7.25
CA SER A 494 5.79 -12.59 -6.60
C SER A 494 5.86 -12.66 -5.08
N ASP A 495 5.86 -13.87 -4.53
CA ASP A 495 6.02 -14.09 -3.08
C ASP A 495 7.42 -13.65 -2.63
N LYS A 496 8.45 -13.91 -3.45
CA LYS A 496 9.81 -13.48 -3.16
C LYS A 496 9.91 -11.96 -3.19
N TYR A 497 9.38 -11.31 -4.22
CA TYR A 497 9.33 -9.85 -4.30
C TYR A 497 8.70 -9.23 -3.06
N ALA A 498 7.50 -9.69 -2.65
CA ALA A 498 6.81 -9.15 -1.49
C ALA A 498 7.54 -9.45 -0.17
N THR A 499 8.17 -10.62 -0.05
CA THR A 499 8.93 -11.02 1.15
C THR A 499 10.22 -10.22 1.29
N ASP A 500 10.97 -10.04 0.20
CA ASP A 500 12.25 -9.32 0.22
C ASP A 500 12.11 -7.87 0.72
N GLN A 501 11.00 -7.21 0.42
CA GLN A 501 10.75 -5.85 0.89
C GLN A 501 10.59 -5.78 2.41
N LEU A 502 9.87 -6.74 3.01
CA LEU A 502 9.73 -6.79 4.47
C LEU A 502 11.02 -7.28 5.13
N ASP A 503 11.73 -8.22 4.51
CA ASP A 503 13.02 -8.66 5.02
C ASP A 503 14.03 -7.51 5.07
N TRP A 504 14.02 -6.61 4.08
CA TRP A 504 14.85 -5.40 4.08
C TRP A 504 14.59 -4.54 5.33
N ILE A 505 13.31 -4.26 5.62
CA ILE A 505 12.88 -3.53 6.82
C ILE A 505 13.35 -4.25 8.09
N LEU A 506 13.27 -5.58 8.10
CA LEU A 506 13.51 -6.42 9.27
C LEU A 506 14.96 -6.94 9.38
N GLY A 507 15.93 -6.24 8.77
CA GLY A 507 17.35 -6.46 8.99
C GLY A 507 18.11 -7.23 7.92
N LYS A 508 17.44 -7.70 6.86
CA LYS A 508 18.10 -8.24 5.65
C LYS A 508 18.47 -7.11 4.71
N ASN A 509 19.40 -6.27 5.16
CA ASN A 509 19.95 -5.16 4.37
C ASN A 509 21.46 -5.03 4.62
N PRO A 510 22.23 -4.32 3.77
CA PRO A 510 23.69 -4.21 3.88
C PRO A 510 24.25 -3.70 5.23
N TYR A 511 23.40 -3.08 6.06
CA TYR A 511 23.76 -2.51 7.35
C TYR A 511 23.33 -3.38 8.54
N ALA A 512 22.68 -4.52 8.28
CA ALA A 512 22.15 -5.46 9.27
C ALA A 512 21.28 -4.77 10.33
N VAL A 513 20.51 -3.75 9.94
CA VAL A 513 19.67 -2.95 10.85
C VAL A 513 18.20 -3.30 10.66
N CYS A 514 17.51 -3.70 11.74
CA CYS A 514 16.06 -3.80 11.75
C CYS A 514 15.48 -2.40 11.97
N MET A 515 14.79 -1.86 10.97
CA MET A 515 14.28 -0.48 10.97
C MET A 515 12.97 -0.34 11.75
N MET A 516 12.36 -1.45 12.18
CA MET A 516 11.29 -1.47 13.18
C MET A 516 11.87 -1.48 14.60
N GLU A 517 11.54 -0.46 15.38
CA GLU A 517 11.98 -0.31 16.77
C GLU A 517 11.45 -1.44 17.67
N GLY A 518 12.30 -1.89 18.60
CA GLY A 518 11.97 -2.96 19.54
C GLY A 518 12.00 -4.37 18.93
N LYS A 519 12.46 -4.52 17.67
CA LYS A 519 12.54 -5.81 16.96
C LYS A 519 13.93 -6.06 16.37
N GLY A 520 14.22 -7.33 16.08
CA GLY A 520 15.50 -7.72 15.50
C GLY A 520 16.67 -7.59 16.48
N LEU A 521 17.88 -7.39 15.95
CA LEU A 521 19.13 -7.41 16.71
C LEU A 521 19.75 -6.02 16.90
N LYS A 522 19.48 -5.11 15.96
CA LYS A 522 20.04 -3.75 15.93
C LYS A 522 19.00 -2.80 15.34
N ASN A 523 18.54 -1.85 16.14
CA ASN A 523 17.65 -0.78 15.70
C ASN A 523 18.41 0.52 15.40
N PRO A 524 17.81 1.46 14.63
CA PRO A 524 18.29 2.83 14.51
C PRO A 524 18.48 3.51 15.88
N SER A 525 19.23 4.60 15.91
CA SER A 525 19.30 5.41 17.14
C SER A 525 18.01 6.20 17.30
N VAL A 526 17.59 6.44 18.55
CA VAL A 526 16.44 7.30 18.89
C VAL A 526 16.59 8.67 18.22
N TYR A 527 15.52 9.12 17.58
CA TYR A 527 15.43 10.43 16.93
C TYR A 527 14.20 11.19 17.44
N ASN A 528 14.41 12.26 18.20
CA ASN A 528 13.32 13.10 18.73
C ASN A 528 13.28 14.51 18.09
N GLY A 529 14.10 14.76 17.07
CA GLY A 529 14.18 16.06 16.40
C GLY A 529 14.40 17.22 17.38
N GLN A 530 13.56 18.26 17.28
CA GLN A 530 13.50 19.36 18.27
C GLN A 530 12.35 19.20 19.28
N SER A 531 11.59 18.10 19.18
CA SER A 531 10.44 17.85 20.03
C SER A 531 10.86 17.44 21.44
N SER A 532 10.07 17.83 22.44
CA SER A 532 10.19 17.31 23.81
C SER A 532 9.39 16.01 24.03
N TYR A 533 8.75 15.49 22.99
CA TYR A 533 8.06 14.20 22.97
C TYR A 533 9.08 13.07 22.81
N ASP A 534 8.92 12.01 23.61
CA ASP A 534 9.69 10.77 23.41
C ASP A 534 8.96 9.92 22.39
N ALA A 535 9.52 9.85 21.19
CA ALA A 535 8.71 9.68 20.00
C ALA A 535 9.22 8.55 19.10
N THR A 536 10.40 8.02 19.37
CA THR A 536 10.84 6.74 18.78
C THR A 536 10.17 5.63 19.58
N LEU A 537 9.08 5.10 19.03
CA LEU A 537 8.19 4.17 19.71
C LEU A 537 8.41 2.74 19.21
N ASP A 538 8.25 1.75 20.09
CA ASP A 538 8.22 0.34 19.72
C ASP A 538 7.20 0.09 18.60
N GLY A 539 7.58 -0.67 17.57
CA GLY A 539 6.72 -0.95 16.41
C GLY A 539 6.70 0.16 15.36
N GLY A 540 7.16 1.36 15.70
CA GLY A 540 7.45 2.42 14.75
C GLY A 540 8.61 2.03 13.82
N ILE A 541 8.53 2.45 12.56
CA ILE A 541 9.52 2.13 11.53
C ILE A 541 10.20 3.42 11.06
N ALA A 542 11.53 3.40 11.06
CA ALA A 542 12.36 4.52 10.59
C ALA A 542 12.22 4.74 9.08
N ASN A 543 12.64 5.92 8.61
CA ASN A 543 12.65 6.28 7.20
C ASN A 543 13.38 5.22 6.35
N GLY A 544 14.59 4.85 6.77
CA GLY A 544 15.34 3.74 6.17
C GLY A 544 16.48 4.17 5.25
N ILE A 545 17.01 3.21 4.50
CA ILE A 545 18.25 3.35 3.70
C ILE A 545 17.98 4.12 2.39
N THR A 546 18.96 4.93 1.96
CA THR A 546 18.84 5.79 0.77
C THR A 546 19.88 5.49 -0.31
N GLY A 547 19.69 6.13 -1.46
CA GLY A 547 20.77 6.34 -2.42
C GLY A 547 21.86 7.23 -1.82
N LYS A 548 23.09 7.05 -2.31
CA LYS A 548 24.23 7.87 -1.87
C LYS A 548 24.34 9.15 -2.70
N ASN A 549 24.18 9.02 -4.00
CA ASN A 549 24.42 10.07 -4.97
C ASN A 549 23.12 10.78 -5.35
N THR A 550 23.24 12.00 -5.86
CA THR A 550 22.10 12.84 -6.26
C THR A 550 21.15 12.14 -7.24
N ASP A 551 21.65 11.27 -8.11
CA ASP A 551 20.87 10.55 -9.12
C ASP A 551 20.25 9.25 -8.59
N GLY A 552 20.19 9.06 -7.26
CA GLY A 552 19.65 7.88 -6.58
C GLY A 552 20.55 6.65 -6.62
N SER A 553 21.78 6.75 -7.14
CA SER A 553 22.73 5.65 -7.19
C SER A 553 23.56 5.50 -5.91
N GLY A 554 24.20 4.34 -5.76
CA GLY A 554 24.93 3.95 -4.57
C GLY A 554 23.99 3.65 -3.40
N ILE A 555 24.56 3.57 -2.20
CA ILE A 555 23.80 3.30 -0.97
C ILE A 555 24.39 4.10 0.19
N ALA A 556 23.53 4.62 1.05
CA ALA A 556 23.92 5.32 2.26
C ALA A 556 22.95 5.03 3.41
N TRP A 557 23.52 4.95 4.61
CA TRP A 557 22.81 4.87 5.87
C TRP A 557 23.40 5.87 6.87
N ASP A 558 22.68 6.16 7.94
CA ASP A 558 23.09 7.08 9.00
C ASP A 558 24.54 6.88 9.50
N SER A 559 24.96 5.62 9.65
CA SER A 559 26.33 5.30 10.12
C SER A 559 27.45 5.71 9.15
N ASP A 560 27.14 5.95 7.88
CA ASP A 560 28.10 6.47 6.89
C ASP A 560 28.34 7.97 7.06
N GLY A 561 27.45 8.66 7.80
CA GLY A 561 27.48 10.08 8.09
C GLY A 561 26.96 10.95 6.94
N VAL A 562 26.40 12.11 7.28
CA VAL A 562 25.81 13.07 6.33
C VAL A 562 26.78 13.53 5.22
N GLY A 563 28.08 13.52 5.50
CA GLY A 563 29.11 13.82 4.49
C GLY A 563 29.18 12.80 3.35
N SER A 564 28.74 11.57 3.57
CA SER A 564 28.72 10.52 2.54
C SER A 564 27.77 10.83 1.38
N VAL A 565 26.75 11.65 1.64
CA VAL A 565 25.71 12.10 0.69
C VAL A 565 25.84 13.57 0.32
N GLY A 566 26.97 14.20 0.67
CA GLY A 566 27.33 15.54 0.19
C GLY A 566 26.95 16.72 1.09
N PHE A 567 26.46 16.49 2.32
CA PHE A 567 26.26 17.57 3.29
C PHE A 567 27.55 17.92 4.05
N ASP A 568 27.62 19.13 4.62
CA ASP A 568 28.69 19.46 5.55
C ASP A 568 28.54 18.65 6.85
N LEU A 569 29.65 18.26 7.49
CA LEU A 569 29.60 17.51 8.75
C LEU A 569 28.92 18.29 9.89
N SER A 570 28.87 19.62 9.80
CA SER A 570 28.12 20.48 10.73
C SER A 570 26.60 20.40 10.52
N GLU A 571 26.12 19.83 9.42
CA GLU A 571 24.72 19.57 9.13
C GLU A 571 24.29 18.18 9.59
N SER A 572 24.80 17.69 10.71
CA SER A 572 24.46 16.36 11.26
C SER A 572 22.96 16.17 11.52
N TRP A 573 22.20 17.26 11.61
CA TRP A 573 20.74 17.26 11.73
C TRP A 573 20.03 16.68 10.50
N GLN A 574 20.70 16.55 9.33
CA GLN A 574 20.16 15.92 8.12
C GLN A 574 19.90 14.41 8.31
N ASN A 575 20.26 13.83 9.45
CA ASN A 575 20.06 12.42 9.75
C ASN A 575 18.58 11.99 9.88
N TRP A 576 17.64 12.94 9.99
CA TRP A 576 16.20 12.68 9.91
C TRP A 576 15.86 11.77 8.72
N ARG A 577 16.53 11.96 7.58
CA ARG A 577 16.36 11.19 6.34
C ARG A 577 16.51 9.67 6.48
N TRP A 578 17.16 9.18 7.53
CA TRP A 578 17.41 7.75 7.75
C TRP A 578 16.72 7.20 9.00
N ILE A 579 16.89 7.88 10.15
CA ILE A 579 16.58 7.28 11.47
C ILE A 579 15.28 7.76 12.10
N GLU A 580 14.68 8.83 11.59
CA GLU A 580 13.38 9.30 12.09
C GLU A 580 12.29 8.29 11.76
N GLN A 581 11.42 7.98 12.71
CA GLN A 581 10.19 7.23 12.43
C GLN A 581 9.16 8.16 11.83
N TRP A 582 8.37 7.64 10.88
CA TRP A 582 7.31 8.40 10.24
C TRP A 582 6.08 7.51 10.02
N LEU A 583 4.90 8.03 10.37
CA LEU A 583 3.63 7.30 10.47
C LEU A 583 3.32 6.41 9.24
N PRO A 584 3.49 6.86 7.98
CA PRO A 584 3.27 6.02 6.79
C PRO A 584 4.09 4.73 6.73
N HIS A 585 5.28 4.66 7.33
CA HIS A 585 6.10 3.44 7.31
C HIS A 585 5.39 2.30 8.04
N THR A 586 4.96 2.56 9.27
CA THR A 586 4.22 1.59 10.08
C THR A 586 2.86 1.28 9.48
N THR A 587 2.19 2.27 8.90
CA THR A 587 0.92 2.09 8.17
C THR A 587 1.06 1.15 6.97
N TRP A 588 2.09 1.33 6.15
CA TRP A 588 2.30 0.46 4.99
C TRP A 588 2.76 -0.93 5.38
N TYR A 589 3.54 -1.07 6.46
CA TYR A 589 3.87 -2.38 7.01
C TYR A 589 2.61 -3.13 7.50
N LEU A 590 1.69 -2.44 8.19
CA LEU A 590 0.39 -3.01 8.55
C LEU A 590 -0.39 -3.49 7.32
N MET A 591 -0.44 -2.67 6.26
CA MET A 591 -1.09 -3.06 5.00
C MET A 591 -0.42 -4.27 4.33
N ALA A 592 0.90 -4.39 4.42
CA ALA A 592 1.63 -5.54 3.90
C ALA A 592 1.27 -6.82 4.66
N LEU A 593 1.06 -6.76 5.98
CA LEU A 593 0.52 -7.89 6.75
C LEU A 593 -0.94 -8.18 6.38
N ALA A 594 -1.79 -7.14 6.29
CA ALA A 594 -3.21 -7.29 5.99
C ALA A 594 -3.46 -7.97 4.63
N THR A 595 -2.68 -7.62 3.61
CA THR A 595 -2.77 -8.22 2.27
C THR A 595 -2.10 -9.59 2.19
N ARG A 596 -1.02 -9.83 2.94
CA ARG A 596 -0.35 -11.14 3.05
C ARG A 596 -1.25 -12.21 3.67
N TYR A 597 -2.01 -11.84 4.71
CA TYR A 597 -2.90 -12.76 5.45
C TYR A 597 -4.38 -12.57 5.12
N ASP A 598 -4.69 -11.86 4.03
CA ASP A 598 -6.04 -11.47 3.66
C ASP A 598 -6.99 -12.67 3.54
N GLU A 599 -8.11 -12.61 4.27
CA GLU A 599 -9.15 -13.64 4.35
C GLU A 599 -10.32 -13.38 3.39
N VAL A 600 -10.41 -12.16 2.83
CA VAL A 600 -11.64 -11.68 2.17
C VAL A 600 -11.51 -11.69 0.66
N SER A 601 -10.42 -11.15 0.11
CA SER A 601 -10.29 -11.03 -1.35
C SER A 601 -10.20 -12.41 -2.00
N SER A 602 -10.55 -12.49 -3.27
CA SER A 602 -10.54 -13.74 -4.04
C SER A 602 -10.03 -13.50 -5.45
N ASP A 603 -9.75 -14.56 -6.20
CA ASP A 603 -9.37 -14.41 -7.60
C ASP A 603 -10.50 -13.77 -8.41
N LEU A 604 -10.12 -12.86 -9.31
CA LEU A 604 -11.06 -12.17 -10.19
C LEU A 604 -11.02 -12.74 -11.62
N ILE A 605 -9.99 -13.51 -11.98
CA ILE A 605 -9.85 -14.12 -13.31
C ILE A 605 -10.92 -15.20 -13.55
N HIS A 606 -11.41 -15.87 -12.50
CA HIS A 606 -12.49 -16.85 -12.60
C HIS A 606 -13.82 -16.37 -12.04
N THR A 607 -14.02 -15.06 -11.89
CA THR A 607 -15.36 -14.53 -11.64
C THR A 607 -16.26 -14.86 -12.84
N ALA A 608 -16.92 -16.01 -12.74
CA ALA A 608 -17.98 -16.42 -13.63
C ALA A 608 -18.97 -15.26 -13.69
N LEU A 609 -19.45 -14.93 -14.90
CA LEU A 609 -20.62 -14.07 -15.09
C LEU A 609 -21.60 -14.36 -13.95
N PRO A 610 -22.00 -13.36 -13.14
CA PRO A 610 -22.91 -13.62 -12.04
C PRO A 610 -24.04 -14.46 -12.59
N LYS A 611 -24.31 -15.63 -11.97
CA LYS A 611 -25.50 -16.41 -12.31
C LYS A 611 -26.64 -15.43 -12.17
N THR A 612 -27.17 -14.97 -13.30
CA THR A 612 -28.32 -14.07 -13.33
C THR A 612 -29.32 -14.68 -12.36
N LYS A 613 -29.63 -14.00 -11.26
CA LYS A 613 -30.80 -14.36 -10.46
C LYS A 613 -31.91 -14.43 -11.48
N SER A 614 -32.41 -15.65 -11.74
CA SER A 614 -33.42 -15.87 -12.76
C SER A 614 -34.55 -14.88 -12.45
N ALA A 615 -34.77 -13.91 -13.34
CA ALA A 615 -35.88 -12.98 -13.19
C ALA A 615 -37.14 -13.82 -12.91
N PRO A 616 -37.99 -13.47 -11.93
CA PRO A 616 -39.14 -14.29 -11.58
C PRO A 616 -39.93 -14.60 -12.86
N THR A 617 -39.99 -15.88 -13.21
CA THR A 617 -40.64 -16.33 -14.44
C THR A 617 -42.08 -16.69 -14.18
N PHE A 618 -42.94 -16.52 -15.18
CA PHE A 618 -44.24 -17.17 -15.22
C PHE A 618 -44.19 -18.41 -16.13
N ASN A 619 -45.02 -19.39 -15.81
CA ASN A 619 -45.21 -20.60 -16.59
C ASN A 619 -46.48 -20.48 -17.42
N ILE A 620 -46.47 -21.13 -18.58
CA ILE A 620 -47.66 -21.28 -19.41
C ILE A 620 -47.90 -22.75 -19.71
N GLN A 621 -49.17 -23.14 -19.72
CA GLN A 621 -49.61 -24.44 -20.21
C GLN A 621 -50.74 -24.22 -21.19
N GLN A 622 -50.56 -24.69 -22.42
CA GLN A 622 -51.57 -24.57 -23.47
C GLN A 622 -52.18 -25.95 -23.75
N GLN A 623 -53.49 -26.05 -23.69
CA GLN A 623 -54.26 -27.22 -24.13
C GLN A 623 -55.28 -26.76 -25.17
N GLY A 624 -55.01 -27.05 -26.45
CA GLY A 624 -55.80 -26.49 -27.56
C GLY A 624 -55.73 -24.97 -27.57
N ARG A 625 -56.88 -24.31 -27.49
CA ARG A 625 -57.02 -22.84 -27.40
C ARG A 625 -57.24 -22.32 -25.98
N LEU A 626 -57.07 -23.18 -24.97
CA LEU A 626 -57.08 -22.78 -23.57
C LEU A 626 -55.64 -22.58 -23.08
N LEU A 627 -55.33 -21.39 -22.58
CA LEU A 627 -54.01 -21.00 -22.06
C LEU A 627 -54.08 -20.77 -20.56
N THR A 628 -53.38 -21.59 -19.78
CA THR A 628 -53.19 -21.37 -18.35
C THR A 628 -51.86 -20.67 -18.10
N VAL A 629 -51.88 -19.60 -17.31
CA VAL A 629 -50.72 -18.77 -16.96
C VAL A 629 -50.56 -18.80 -15.44
N SER A 630 -49.40 -19.25 -14.96
CA SER A 630 -49.09 -19.41 -13.54
C SER A 630 -47.88 -18.57 -13.13
N LEU A 631 -48.00 -17.82 -12.04
CA LEU A 631 -46.98 -16.97 -11.45
C LEU A 631 -46.43 -17.61 -10.17
N GLN A 632 -45.13 -17.45 -9.93
CA GLN A 632 -44.47 -17.95 -8.72
C GLN A 632 -44.58 -16.99 -7.52
N SER A 633 -45.12 -15.78 -7.70
CA SER A 633 -45.23 -14.74 -6.67
C SER A 633 -46.51 -13.90 -6.83
N ASN A 634 -46.72 -12.93 -5.92
CA ASN A 634 -47.94 -12.12 -5.82
C ASN A 634 -48.34 -11.43 -7.15
N PRO A 635 -49.58 -11.61 -7.66
CA PRO A 635 -50.05 -11.04 -8.92
C PRO A 635 -50.36 -9.52 -8.87
N THR A 636 -50.29 -8.86 -7.71
CA THR A 636 -50.66 -7.43 -7.59
C THR A 636 -49.91 -6.55 -8.59
N GLY A 637 -50.68 -5.81 -9.41
CA GLY A 637 -50.13 -4.92 -10.45
C GLY A 637 -49.63 -5.62 -11.72
N LYS A 638 -49.75 -6.96 -11.81
CA LYS A 638 -49.36 -7.73 -12.99
C LYS A 638 -50.49 -7.76 -14.03
N VAL A 639 -50.13 -7.62 -15.29
CA VAL A 639 -51.01 -7.55 -16.45
C VAL A 639 -50.53 -8.55 -17.48
N LEU A 640 -51.39 -9.52 -17.78
CA LEU A 640 -51.23 -10.47 -18.85
C LEU A 640 -51.67 -9.84 -20.17
N THR A 641 -50.90 -10.05 -21.23
CA THR A 641 -51.20 -9.62 -22.59
C THR A 641 -50.91 -10.75 -23.57
N VAL A 642 -51.79 -10.98 -24.56
CA VAL A 642 -51.49 -11.84 -25.72
C VAL A 642 -51.42 -10.96 -26.95
N ALA A 643 -50.30 -11.01 -27.67
CA ALA A 643 -50.05 -10.20 -28.86
C ALA A 643 -49.63 -11.05 -30.06
N ASN A 644 -49.95 -10.61 -31.28
CA ASN A 644 -49.46 -11.26 -32.50
C ASN A 644 -48.01 -10.85 -32.82
N LEU A 645 -47.44 -11.40 -33.89
CA LEU A 645 -46.06 -11.11 -34.34
C LEU A 645 -45.80 -9.64 -34.68
N ASN A 646 -46.85 -8.88 -35.02
CA ASN A 646 -46.77 -7.45 -35.32
C ASN A 646 -46.88 -6.58 -34.06
N GLY A 647 -46.93 -7.19 -32.86
CA GLY A 647 -47.05 -6.49 -31.58
C GLY A 647 -48.45 -5.97 -31.26
N GLN A 648 -49.46 -6.30 -32.08
CA GLN A 648 -50.85 -5.94 -31.79
C GLN A 648 -51.37 -6.76 -30.62
N LYS A 649 -51.86 -6.09 -29.58
CA LYS A 649 -52.41 -6.70 -28.37
C LYS A 649 -53.84 -7.15 -28.62
N LEU A 650 -54.08 -8.44 -28.57
CA LEU A 650 -55.37 -9.08 -28.88
C LEU A 650 -56.12 -9.53 -27.63
N TYR A 651 -55.40 -9.72 -26.51
CA TYR A 651 -55.97 -9.98 -25.19
C TYR A 651 -55.19 -9.19 -24.14
N ARG A 652 -55.87 -8.69 -23.11
CA ARG A 652 -55.25 -8.01 -21.97
C ARG A 652 -56.10 -8.17 -20.71
N GLU A 653 -55.45 -8.56 -19.61
CA GLU A 653 -56.12 -8.74 -18.32
C GLU A 653 -55.18 -8.41 -17.15
N THR A 654 -55.69 -7.73 -16.12
CA THR A 654 -54.97 -7.54 -14.85
C THR A 654 -55.14 -8.78 -13.98
N LEU A 655 -54.04 -9.40 -13.59
CA LEU A 655 -54.01 -10.65 -12.84
C LEU A 655 -54.42 -10.41 -11.38
N ARG A 656 -55.35 -11.23 -10.89
CA ARG A 656 -55.85 -11.18 -9.50
C ARG A 656 -55.46 -12.41 -8.68
N SER A 657 -54.99 -13.46 -9.34
CA SER A 657 -54.56 -14.74 -8.75
C SER A 657 -53.21 -15.14 -9.34
N THR A 658 -52.48 -15.99 -8.62
CA THR A 658 -51.22 -16.59 -9.09
C THR A 658 -51.41 -17.58 -10.23
N GLN A 659 -52.65 -17.91 -10.58
CA GLN A 659 -52.97 -18.71 -11.76
C GLN A 659 -54.23 -18.14 -12.42
N THR A 660 -54.17 -17.91 -13.73
CA THR A 660 -55.33 -17.53 -14.55
C THR A 660 -55.42 -18.41 -15.79
N THR A 661 -56.61 -18.51 -16.36
CA THR A 661 -56.84 -19.23 -17.61
C THR A 661 -57.53 -18.32 -18.61
N VAL A 662 -57.00 -18.27 -19.82
CA VAL A 662 -57.46 -17.45 -20.92
C VAL A 662 -57.96 -18.35 -22.05
N ASN A 663 -59.17 -18.10 -22.53
CA ASN A 663 -59.68 -18.74 -23.73
C ASN A 663 -59.28 -17.91 -24.98
N LEU A 664 -58.64 -18.57 -25.95
CA LEU A 664 -58.12 -18.01 -27.19
C LEU A 664 -58.92 -18.43 -28.42
N ASP A 665 -60.15 -18.94 -28.26
CA ASP A 665 -61.02 -19.42 -29.35
C ASP A 665 -61.30 -18.34 -30.43
N ASN A 666 -61.30 -17.08 -30.02
CA ASN A 666 -61.52 -15.93 -30.91
C ASN A 666 -60.27 -15.49 -31.70
N LEU A 667 -59.12 -16.14 -31.48
CA LEU A 667 -57.88 -15.87 -32.22
C LEU A 667 -57.73 -16.85 -33.39
N GLN A 668 -57.19 -16.35 -34.50
CA GLN A 668 -56.89 -17.19 -35.68
C GLN A 668 -55.67 -18.09 -35.42
N ASP A 669 -55.50 -19.13 -36.22
CA ASP A 669 -54.31 -19.99 -36.15
C ASP A 669 -53.06 -19.18 -36.46
N GLY A 670 -52.01 -19.37 -35.67
CA GLY A 670 -50.81 -18.55 -35.77
C GLY A 670 -49.97 -18.50 -34.50
N VAL A 671 -48.88 -17.74 -34.59
CA VAL A 671 -47.92 -17.55 -33.50
C VAL A 671 -48.27 -16.29 -32.72
N TYR A 672 -48.33 -16.43 -31.40
CA TYR A 672 -48.61 -15.33 -30.47
C TYR A 672 -47.57 -15.28 -29.34
N PHE A 673 -47.43 -14.10 -28.76
CA PHE A 673 -46.63 -13.88 -27.56
C PHE A 673 -47.53 -13.58 -26.36
N VAL A 674 -47.38 -14.38 -25.32
CA VAL A 674 -47.95 -14.18 -24.00
C VAL A 674 -46.95 -13.37 -23.18
N GLN A 675 -47.36 -12.25 -22.63
CA GLN A 675 -46.50 -11.32 -21.89
C GLN A 675 -47.12 -11.03 -20.53
N VAL A 676 -46.29 -10.99 -19.49
CA VAL A 676 -46.68 -10.46 -18.17
C VAL A 676 -45.72 -9.34 -17.81
N ASN A 677 -46.24 -8.14 -17.54
CA ASN A 677 -45.40 -6.97 -17.27
C ASN A 677 -44.42 -7.20 -16.10
N GLY A 678 -43.14 -6.97 -16.38
CA GLY A 678 -42.04 -7.20 -15.44
C GLY A 678 -41.71 -8.67 -15.16
N LEU A 679 -42.24 -9.64 -15.91
CA LEU A 679 -41.93 -11.08 -15.79
C LEU A 679 -41.59 -11.75 -17.14
N GLY A 680 -41.51 -10.97 -18.23
CA GLY A 680 -41.04 -11.41 -19.55
C GLY A 680 -42.15 -11.84 -20.52
N SER A 681 -41.77 -12.63 -21.54
CA SER A 681 -42.67 -13.13 -22.59
C SER A 681 -42.45 -14.62 -22.89
N ARG A 682 -43.49 -15.26 -23.44
CA ARG A 682 -43.50 -16.67 -23.88
C ARG A 682 -44.23 -16.79 -25.21
N ARG A 683 -43.71 -17.62 -26.13
CA ARG A 683 -44.34 -17.87 -27.42
C ARG A 683 -45.34 -19.03 -27.31
N ILE A 684 -46.50 -18.88 -27.92
CA ILE A 684 -47.50 -19.93 -28.11
C ILE A 684 -47.83 -20.09 -29.60
N LEU A 685 -48.32 -21.28 -29.97
CA LEU A 685 -48.77 -21.59 -31.32
C LEU A 685 -50.21 -22.09 -31.22
N LEU A 686 -51.14 -21.37 -31.82
CA LEU A 686 -52.53 -21.82 -31.99
C LEU A 686 -52.64 -22.58 -33.31
N LYS A 687 -53.25 -23.76 -33.25
CA LYS A 687 -53.51 -24.66 -34.37
C LYS A 687 -54.99 -24.96 -34.45
#